data_AF-A0A178HVR2-F1
#
_entry.id   AF-A0A178HVR2-F1
#
_cell.length_a   1.000
_cell.length_b   1.000
_cell.length_c   1.000
_cell.angle_alpha   90.00
_cell.angle_beta   90.00
_cell.angle_gamma   90.00
#
_symmetry.space_group_name_H-M   'P 1'
#
loop_
_entity.id
_entity.type
_entity.pdbx_description
1 polymer ?
#
loop_
_entity_poly.entity_id
_entity_poly.type
_entity_poly.pdbx_seq_one_letter_code
_entity_poly.pdbx_strand_id
1 'polypeptide(L)'
;MNQHVHKHSDPTSLDISGMTCASCVSRVEKALLKVPGVEAASVNLATERASVTGGDPAALLKAVEKAGYKGSVRPKDAPAHDHGHHHDEDAAILKRDVIIAAIPTIPLFLVEMIGHIHMPFHMWVMSIVSMDVLYVSYFLLATFVLFVPGFRFFRIGFPALFRGAPEMNSLVALGAGAAWLYSSIVTFAPQLVPAETRYVYFEAAAVIVTLILVGRWLEALGKGRTGQAISQLMQQQAKTARIERDGQVSEVPIEEVRVGDIVLVRPGEKIAVDGQIVEGASHIDESMISGEPLPVSKGVGADVVGGTLNTSGSFRFRATKVGSDTMLAQIIRMVEDAQAGKLPIQAVVDRITSIFVPIVIGIAILTAVAWFVLGPDPKLTYALVNAVAVLIIACPCAMGLATPMSIMVGTGRAAQLGVLFRKSEALQQLRDAKVVAFDKTGTLTEGKPALADLILNDGFEHDEVLALVAAAESRSEHPIAHAIVGAAEKAGLALGEVTDFTANAGTGITARVDGREVLVGAQRHMNHLDFSGFAEAIERFANEGKTPVFAAVDGRLAAAIVVADTIKPTSKAVIDALHVMGLKTAMISGDNRRTAEAIAARLGIDEVRAEVLPADKVEAIKSLRQGNGVVAYVGDGINDAPALAEADIGIAVGNGTDAAIESADVVLLGGDLRQVLNALAISRATLRNIWENLFWAFGYNVILIPVAAGLLYPGFGILLSPMIGAGAMALSSVFVVANAQRLRNVKGGTA
;
A
#
# COMPACT_ATOMS: atom_id res chain seq x y z
N MET A 1 43.38 5.01 2.34
CA MET A 1 42.97 5.03 3.77
C MET A 1 41.52 4.59 3.79
N ASN A 2 41.29 3.29 3.95
CA ASN A 2 39.97 2.66 3.93
C ASN A 2 39.31 2.84 5.30
N GLN A 3 38.13 3.47 5.34
CA GLN A 3 37.18 3.57 6.47
C GLN A 3 36.05 4.48 5.96
N HIS A 4 34.75 4.19 5.94
CA HIS A 4 33.90 3.13 6.47
C HIS A 4 32.76 2.92 5.45
N VAL A 5 32.61 1.71 4.91
CA VAL A 5 31.33 1.30 4.33
C VAL A 5 30.47 0.93 5.52
N HIS A 6 29.41 1.71 5.80
CA HIS A 6 28.38 1.30 6.74
C HIS A 6 27.79 -0.03 6.23
N LYS A 7 28.12 -1.14 6.89
CA LYS A 7 27.33 -2.37 6.77
C LYS A 7 25.94 -2.02 7.28
N HIS A 8 24.97 -1.82 6.38
CA HIS A 8 23.57 -1.87 6.77
C HIS A 8 23.36 -3.23 7.45
N SER A 9 23.04 -3.20 8.74
CA SER A 9 22.69 -4.40 9.48
C SER A 9 21.31 -4.84 9.00
N ASP A 10 21.19 -6.11 8.60
CA ASP A 10 19.90 -6.64 8.16
C ASP A 10 18.85 -6.42 9.27
N PRO A 11 17.67 -5.90 8.94
CA PRO A 11 16.62 -5.70 9.92
C PRO A 11 16.22 -7.04 10.56
N THR A 12 16.16 -7.06 11.89
CA THR A 12 15.64 -8.18 12.67
C THR A 12 14.14 -8.04 12.80
N SER A 13 13.40 -9.07 12.38
CA SER A 13 11.94 -9.12 12.51
C SER A 13 11.54 -9.85 13.79
N LEU A 14 10.61 -9.25 14.54
CA LEU A 14 10.03 -9.79 15.77
C LEU A 14 8.53 -9.94 15.60
N ASP A 15 7.95 -11.08 15.95
CA ASP A 15 6.50 -11.20 16.12
C ASP A 15 6.15 -10.76 17.55
N ILE A 16 5.11 -9.93 17.72
CA ILE A 16 4.71 -9.30 19.00
C ILE A 16 3.22 -9.52 19.24
N SER A 17 2.87 -10.36 20.21
CA SER A 17 1.48 -10.67 20.54
C SER A 17 0.91 -9.75 21.63
N GLY A 18 -0.37 -9.41 21.49
CA GLY A 18 -1.17 -8.71 22.51
C GLY A 18 -1.24 -7.19 22.34
N MET A 19 -0.81 -6.65 21.19
CA MET A 19 -1.03 -5.25 20.84
C MET A 19 -2.47 -5.07 20.37
N THR A 20 -3.20 -4.10 20.96
CA THR A 20 -4.63 -3.94 20.62
C THR A 20 -5.01 -2.54 20.13
N CYS A 21 -4.07 -1.60 20.07
CA CYS A 21 -4.33 -0.24 19.61
C CYS A 21 -3.04 0.48 19.20
N ALA A 22 -3.15 1.63 18.53
CA ALA A 22 -2.01 2.45 18.11
C ALA A 22 -1.11 2.89 19.29
N SER A 23 -1.68 3.09 20.49
CA SER A 23 -0.87 3.42 21.67
C SER A 23 0.05 2.26 22.11
N CYS A 24 -0.33 1.01 21.84
CA CYS A 24 0.52 -0.16 22.07
C CYS A 24 1.74 -0.14 21.13
N VAL A 25 1.50 0.13 19.85
CA VAL A 25 2.54 0.24 18.80
C VAL A 25 3.61 1.24 19.23
N SER A 26 3.20 2.48 19.49
CA SER A 26 4.14 3.57 19.82
C SER A 26 4.83 3.35 21.16
N ARG A 27 4.27 2.51 22.06
CA ARG A 27 4.93 2.09 23.31
C ARG A 27 6.02 1.06 23.06
N VAL A 28 5.73 0.00 22.29
CA VAL A 28 6.71 -1.03 21.95
C VAL A 28 7.86 -0.42 21.16
N GLU A 29 7.56 0.41 20.17
CA GLU A 29 8.55 1.11 19.36
C GLU A 29 9.46 2.01 20.20
N LYS A 30 8.90 2.83 21.11
CA LYS A 30 9.70 3.63 22.05
C LYS A 30 10.53 2.79 23.00
N ALA A 31 10.09 1.57 23.33
CA ALA A 31 10.86 0.66 24.16
C ALA A 31 12.04 0.06 23.36
N LEU A 32 11.80 -0.32 22.11
CA LEU A 32 12.81 -0.84 21.18
C LEU A 32 13.87 0.23 20.84
N LEU A 33 13.46 1.46 20.52
CA LEU A 33 14.37 2.59 20.26
C LEU A 33 15.26 2.97 21.45
N LYS A 34 14.89 2.57 22.67
CA LYS A 34 15.70 2.79 23.88
C LYS A 34 16.74 1.70 24.09
N VAL A 35 16.71 0.61 23.32
CA VAL A 35 17.70 -0.47 23.42
C VAL A 35 19.02 0.02 22.79
N PRO A 36 20.16 -0.10 23.50
CA PRO A 36 21.45 0.29 22.96
C PRO A 36 21.76 -0.41 21.63
N GLY A 37 22.20 0.36 20.64
CA GLY A 37 22.57 -0.15 19.32
C GLY A 37 21.43 -0.28 18.31
N VAL A 38 20.19 0.11 18.68
CA VAL A 38 19.07 0.24 17.74
C VAL A 38 19.16 1.57 17.00
N GLU A 39 19.19 1.51 15.67
CA GLU A 39 19.21 2.68 14.80
C GLU A 39 17.79 3.09 14.40
N ALA A 40 16.94 2.09 14.11
CA ALA A 40 15.55 2.28 13.76
C ALA A 40 14.71 1.11 14.30
N ALA A 41 13.48 1.41 14.70
CA ALA A 41 12.47 0.40 15.01
C ALA A 41 11.12 0.89 14.46
N SER A 42 10.41 -0.01 13.78
CA SER A 42 9.03 0.19 13.34
C SER A 42 8.19 -0.96 13.87
N VAL A 43 6.96 -0.67 14.29
CA VAL A 43 6.01 -1.67 14.78
C VAL A 43 4.72 -1.54 13.98
N ASN A 44 4.21 -2.66 13.49
CA ASN A 44 2.94 -2.73 12.77
C ASN A 44 1.89 -3.49 13.59
N LEU A 45 0.76 -2.82 13.84
CA LEU A 45 -0.38 -3.41 14.55
C LEU A 45 -1.12 -4.46 13.70
N ALA A 46 -1.20 -4.26 12.39
CA ALA A 46 -1.95 -5.14 11.50
C ALA A 46 -1.29 -6.51 11.37
N THR A 47 0.04 -6.54 11.26
CA THR A 47 0.80 -7.79 11.15
C THR A 47 1.32 -8.30 12.48
N GLU A 48 1.09 -7.56 13.58
CA GLU A 48 1.67 -7.84 14.91
C GLU A 48 3.20 -8.03 14.87
N ARG A 49 3.90 -7.26 14.03
CA ARG A 49 5.36 -7.39 13.83
C ARG A 49 6.12 -6.12 14.22
N ALA A 50 7.36 -6.27 14.65
CA ALA A 50 8.34 -5.20 14.68
C ALA A 50 9.51 -5.50 13.75
N SER A 51 9.91 -4.49 12.98
CA SER A 51 11.16 -4.50 12.22
C SER A 51 12.16 -3.58 12.92
N VAL A 52 13.31 -4.12 13.30
CA VAL A 52 14.33 -3.39 14.06
C VAL A 52 15.68 -3.49 13.36
N THR A 53 16.29 -2.34 13.09
CA THR A 53 17.65 -2.25 12.55
C THR A 53 18.63 -2.03 13.70
N GLY A 54 19.54 -2.99 13.88
CA GLY A 54 20.49 -3.00 14.98
C GLY A 54 19.92 -3.52 16.31
N GLY A 55 20.76 -3.48 17.35
CA GLY A 55 20.45 -4.00 18.68
C GLY A 55 20.62 -5.53 18.81
N ASP A 56 20.82 -6.00 20.05
CA ASP A 56 20.87 -7.42 20.37
C ASP A 56 19.44 -8.01 20.47
N PRO A 57 19.08 -9.06 19.72
CA PRO A 57 17.75 -9.68 19.76
C PRO A 57 17.24 -10.01 21.17
N ALA A 58 18.12 -10.47 22.08
CA ALA A 58 17.71 -10.79 23.45
C ALA A 58 17.34 -9.53 24.26
N ALA A 59 18.05 -8.43 24.04
CA ALA A 59 17.74 -7.13 24.63
C ALA A 59 16.44 -6.52 24.07
N LEU A 60 16.19 -6.71 22.76
CA LEU A 60 14.94 -6.31 22.12
C LEU A 60 13.73 -7.03 22.74
N LEU A 61 13.81 -8.36 22.90
CA LEU A 61 12.73 -9.14 23.52
C LEU A 61 12.44 -8.71 24.96
N LYS A 62 13.48 -8.44 25.76
CA LYS A 62 13.31 -7.89 27.12
C LYS A 62 12.65 -6.51 27.12
N ALA A 63 12.95 -5.66 26.14
CA ALA A 63 12.31 -4.35 26.01
C ALA A 63 10.81 -4.48 25.67
N VAL A 64 10.44 -5.41 24.79
CA VAL A 64 9.05 -5.75 24.46
C VAL A 64 8.32 -6.27 25.71
N GLU A 65 8.94 -7.16 26.47
CA GLU A 65 8.37 -7.70 27.71
C GLU A 65 8.17 -6.61 28.77
N LYS A 66 9.16 -5.72 28.96
CA LYS A 66 9.06 -4.57 29.87
C LYS A 66 7.98 -3.56 29.44
N ALA A 67 7.72 -3.45 28.14
CA ALA A 67 6.61 -2.66 27.62
C ALA A 67 5.24 -3.30 27.94
N GLY A 68 5.21 -4.62 28.22
CA GLY A 68 4.04 -5.38 28.65
C GLY A 68 3.48 -6.33 27.57
N TYR A 69 4.29 -6.73 26.59
CA TYR A 69 3.89 -7.56 25.46
C TYR A 69 4.77 -8.80 25.35
N LYS A 70 4.31 -9.83 24.62
CA LYS A 70 5.12 -11.02 24.33
C LYS A 70 5.78 -10.87 22.97
N GLY A 71 7.06 -11.20 22.85
CA GLY A 71 7.79 -11.14 21.58
C GLY A 71 8.55 -12.42 21.28
N SER A 72 8.73 -12.75 20.00
CA SER A 72 9.63 -13.81 19.51
C SER A 72 10.38 -13.34 18.26
N VAL A 73 11.61 -13.83 18.07
CA VAL A 73 12.38 -13.56 16.84
C VAL A 73 11.84 -14.40 15.70
N ARG A 74 11.55 -13.76 14.56
CA ARG A 74 11.05 -14.45 13.37
C ARG A 74 12.22 -14.96 12.51
N PRO A 75 12.21 -16.23 12.06
CA PRO A 75 13.19 -16.73 11.09
C PRO A 75 13.06 -16.02 9.74
N LYS A 76 14.19 -15.79 9.04
CA LYS A 76 14.22 -15.10 7.72
C LYS A 76 13.43 -15.84 6.64
N ASP A 77 13.34 -17.17 6.72
CA ASP A 77 12.69 -18.03 5.72
C ASP A 77 11.32 -18.58 6.18
N ALA A 78 10.76 -18.04 7.26
CA ALA A 78 9.45 -18.48 7.71
C ALA A 78 8.39 -18.06 6.66
N PRO A 79 7.61 -19.00 6.10
CA PRO A 79 6.61 -18.66 5.09
C PRO A 79 5.65 -17.58 5.61
N ALA A 80 5.08 -16.80 4.70
CA ALA A 80 4.04 -15.80 4.99
C ALA A 80 2.71 -16.42 5.48
N HIS A 81 2.72 -17.70 5.87
CA HIS A 81 1.60 -18.39 6.47
C HIS A 81 1.38 -17.89 7.90
N ASP A 82 0.37 -17.02 8.05
CA ASP A 82 -0.84 -17.27 8.85
C ASP A 82 -1.45 -15.97 9.43
N HIS A 83 -1.67 -14.97 8.58
CA HIS A 83 -2.41 -13.76 9.00
C HIS A 83 -3.93 -13.98 9.03
N GLY A 84 -4.41 -15.01 8.32
CA GLY A 84 -5.84 -15.31 8.22
C GLY A 84 -6.41 -15.92 9.49
N HIS A 85 -5.71 -16.87 10.14
CA HIS A 85 -6.29 -17.59 11.27
C HIS A 85 -6.29 -16.76 12.58
N HIS A 86 -5.29 -15.92 12.82
CA HIS A 86 -5.22 -15.15 14.09
C HIS A 86 -6.30 -14.07 14.25
N HIS A 87 -6.69 -13.36 13.19
CA HIS A 87 -7.73 -12.33 13.30
C HIS A 87 -9.14 -12.89 13.53
N ASP A 88 -9.44 -14.05 12.93
CA ASP A 88 -10.72 -14.74 13.14
C ASP A 88 -10.80 -15.32 14.55
N GLU A 89 -9.69 -15.80 15.10
CA GLU A 89 -9.59 -16.24 16.51
C GLU A 89 -9.79 -15.09 17.50
N ASP A 90 -9.16 -13.92 17.28
CA ASP A 90 -9.34 -12.73 18.11
C ASP A 90 -10.78 -12.24 18.12
N ALA A 91 -11.42 -12.20 16.94
CA ALA A 91 -12.81 -11.85 16.81
C ALA A 91 -13.73 -12.85 17.51
N ALA A 92 -13.41 -14.15 17.48
CA ALA A 92 -14.16 -15.19 18.17
C ALA A 92 -14.04 -15.08 19.70
N ILE A 93 -12.84 -14.79 20.22
CA ILE A 93 -12.60 -14.54 21.65
C ILE A 93 -13.40 -13.32 22.11
N LEU A 94 -13.29 -12.20 21.37
CA LEU A 94 -14.04 -10.98 21.69
C LEU A 94 -15.56 -11.20 21.61
N LYS A 95 -16.05 -11.96 20.63
CA LYS A 95 -17.46 -12.36 20.54
C LYS A 95 -17.91 -13.10 21.78
N ARG A 96 -17.12 -14.10 22.22
CA ARG A 96 -17.40 -14.86 23.44
C ARG A 96 -17.45 -13.93 24.65
N ASP A 97 -16.49 -13.03 24.79
CA ASP A 97 -16.40 -12.14 25.94
C ASP A 97 -17.53 -11.10 25.95
N VAL A 98 -17.97 -10.62 24.79
CA VAL A 98 -19.19 -9.81 24.63
C VAL A 98 -20.42 -10.59 25.09
N ILE A 99 -20.58 -11.84 24.68
CA ILE A 99 -21.71 -12.68 25.10
C ILE A 99 -21.69 -12.88 26.62
N ILE A 100 -20.54 -13.23 27.18
CA ILE A 100 -20.35 -13.41 28.63
C ILE A 100 -20.66 -12.12 29.39
N ALA A 101 -20.30 -10.95 28.86
CA ALA A 101 -20.61 -9.66 29.47
C ALA A 101 -22.09 -9.27 29.32
N ALA A 102 -22.70 -9.56 28.16
CA ALA A 102 -24.07 -9.19 27.86
C ALA A 102 -25.10 -9.97 28.67
N ILE A 103 -24.86 -11.26 28.93
CA ILE A 103 -25.77 -12.12 29.73
C ILE A 103 -26.12 -11.50 31.10
N PRO A 104 -25.16 -11.06 31.94
CA PRO A 104 -25.44 -10.39 33.20
C PRO A 104 -25.77 -8.89 33.05
N THR A 105 -25.24 -8.21 32.02
CA THR A 105 -25.47 -6.77 31.81
C THR A 105 -26.89 -6.46 31.37
N ILE A 106 -27.48 -7.28 30.49
CA ILE A 106 -28.83 -7.04 29.96
C ILE A 106 -29.89 -7.07 31.08
N PRO A 107 -29.98 -8.12 31.92
CA PRO A 107 -30.93 -8.13 33.04
C PRO A 107 -30.70 -6.99 34.02
N LEU A 108 -29.44 -6.73 34.38
CA LEU A 108 -29.07 -5.61 35.25
C LEU A 108 -29.58 -4.27 34.70
N PHE A 109 -29.29 -4.00 33.43
CA PHE A 109 -29.71 -2.79 32.73
C PHE A 109 -31.23 -2.68 32.62
N LEU A 110 -31.92 -3.76 32.22
CA LEU A 110 -33.37 -3.75 32.03
C LEU A 110 -34.10 -3.54 33.35
N VAL A 111 -33.69 -4.22 34.43
CA VAL A 111 -34.38 -4.08 35.73
C VAL A 111 -34.18 -2.68 36.28
N GLU A 112 -32.95 -2.13 36.22
CA GLU A 112 -32.67 -0.78 36.74
C GLU A 112 -33.33 0.31 35.88
N MET A 113 -33.17 0.28 34.54
CA MET A 113 -33.76 1.31 33.67
C MET A 113 -35.28 1.26 33.62
N ILE A 114 -35.89 0.08 33.50
CA ILE A 114 -37.36 -0.04 33.47
C ILE A 114 -37.92 0.31 34.86
N GLY A 115 -37.20 0.02 35.94
CA GLY A 115 -37.53 0.48 37.28
C GLY A 115 -37.62 2.00 37.39
N HIS A 116 -36.68 2.74 36.81
CA HIS A 116 -36.71 4.21 36.83
C HIS A 116 -37.74 4.84 35.89
N ILE A 117 -38.02 4.21 34.75
CA ILE A 117 -38.93 4.76 33.73
C ILE A 117 -40.40 4.38 34.01
N HIS A 118 -40.65 3.19 34.58
CA HIS A 118 -41.99 2.63 34.71
C HIS A 118 -42.30 2.28 36.17
N MET A 119 -42.89 3.24 36.89
CA MET A 119 -43.22 3.12 38.31
C MET A 119 -44.00 1.84 38.70
N PRO A 120 -45.00 1.36 37.92
CA PRO A 120 -45.67 0.10 38.23
C PRO A 120 -44.74 -1.12 38.18
N PHE A 121 -43.73 -1.10 37.30
CA PHE A 121 -42.75 -2.17 37.21
C PHE A 121 -41.81 -2.13 38.42
N HIS A 122 -41.36 -0.95 38.82
CA HIS A 122 -40.57 -0.79 40.04
C HIS A 122 -41.32 -1.30 41.29
N MET A 123 -42.59 -0.92 41.46
CA MET A 123 -43.39 -1.41 42.58
C MET A 123 -43.59 -2.94 42.53
N TRP A 124 -43.75 -3.51 41.33
CA TRP A 124 -43.84 -4.95 41.15
C TRP A 124 -42.53 -5.67 41.55
N VAL A 125 -41.38 -5.17 41.09
CA VAL A 125 -40.07 -5.73 41.48
C VAL A 125 -39.85 -5.63 42.99
N MET A 126 -40.17 -4.48 43.58
CA MET A 126 -40.07 -4.23 45.03
C MET A 126 -41.05 -5.08 45.87
N SER A 127 -42.12 -5.59 45.26
CA SER A 127 -43.03 -6.54 45.91
C SER A 127 -42.50 -7.97 45.98
N ILE A 128 -41.53 -8.31 45.13
CA ILE A 128 -40.93 -9.64 45.02
C ILE A 128 -39.57 -9.70 45.74
N VAL A 129 -38.77 -8.63 45.64
CA VAL A 129 -37.40 -8.56 46.15
C VAL A 129 -37.18 -7.22 46.85
N SER A 130 -36.54 -7.23 48.03
CA SER A 130 -36.18 -6.00 48.72
C SER A 130 -35.04 -5.26 48.02
N MET A 131 -34.95 -3.94 48.22
CA MET A 131 -33.88 -3.10 47.64
C MET A 131 -32.48 -3.62 47.98
N ASP A 132 -32.25 -4.06 49.22
CA ASP A 132 -30.94 -4.54 49.66
C ASP A 132 -30.50 -5.79 48.89
N VAL A 133 -31.42 -6.74 48.70
CA VAL A 133 -31.16 -7.97 47.92
C VAL A 133 -30.92 -7.63 46.45
N LEU A 134 -31.67 -6.66 45.92
CA LEU A 134 -31.53 -6.19 44.56
C LEU A 134 -30.18 -5.49 44.33
N TYR A 135 -29.72 -4.63 45.25
CA TYR A 135 -28.39 -4.00 45.18
C TYR A 135 -27.24 -5.00 45.30
N VAL A 136 -27.37 -6.02 46.16
CA VAL A 136 -26.39 -7.12 46.23
C VAL A 136 -26.39 -7.92 44.93
N SER A 137 -27.55 -8.16 44.32
CA SER A 137 -27.63 -8.84 43.02
C SER A 137 -26.93 -8.02 41.91
N TYR A 138 -27.11 -6.70 41.91
CA TYR A 138 -26.46 -5.80 40.96
C TYR A 138 -24.95 -5.77 41.15
N PHE A 139 -24.50 -5.74 42.41
CA PHE A 139 -23.09 -5.87 42.74
C PHE A 139 -22.50 -7.16 42.18
N LEU A 140 -23.16 -8.31 42.37
CA LEU A 140 -22.66 -9.60 41.88
C LEU A 140 -22.56 -9.63 40.34
N LEU A 141 -23.61 -9.19 39.66
CA LEU A 141 -23.66 -9.14 38.19
C LEU A 141 -22.60 -8.18 37.62
N ALA A 142 -22.51 -6.96 38.16
CA ALA A 142 -21.51 -5.98 37.70
C ALA A 142 -20.09 -6.42 38.03
N THR A 143 -19.84 -7.00 39.20
CA THR A 143 -18.53 -7.57 39.57
C THR A 143 -18.12 -8.67 38.60
N PHE A 144 -19.05 -9.55 38.23
CA PHE A 144 -18.77 -10.59 37.23
C PHE A 144 -18.37 -9.95 35.89
N VAL A 145 -19.10 -8.95 35.40
CA VAL A 145 -18.77 -8.25 34.14
C VAL A 145 -17.40 -7.58 34.19
N LEU A 146 -17.09 -6.85 35.27
CA LEU A 146 -15.87 -6.08 35.39
C LEU A 146 -14.63 -6.97 35.55
N PHE A 147 -14.74 -8.05 36.31
CA PHE A 147 -13.59 -8.88 36.70
C PHE A 147 -13.47 -10.22 35.95
N VAL A 148 -14.43 -10.56 35.07
CA VAL A 148 -14.32 -11.71 34.16
C VAL A 148 -13.99 -11.23 32.73
N PRO A 149 -14.95 -10.79 31.88
CA PRO A 149 -14.60 -10.30 30.55
C PRO A 149 -13.90 -8.93 30.56
N GLY A 150 -14.23 -8.08 31.53
CA GLY A 150 -13.68 -6.72 31.70
C GLY A 150 -12.28 -6.64 32.33
N PHE A 151 -11.77 -7.73 32.90
CA PHE A 151 -10.52 -7.71 33.68
C PHE A 151 -9.31 -7.19 32.87
N ARG A 152 -9.34 -7.40 31.55
CA ARG A 152 -8.35 -6.88 30.59
C ARG A 152 -8.11 -5.37 30.74
N PHE A 153 -9.19 -4.61 30.97
CA PHE A 153 -9.11 -3.15 31.06
C PHE A 153 -8.34 -2.73 32.29
N PHE A 154 -8.57 -3.39 33.43
CA PHE A 154 -7.84 -3.16 34.68
C PHE A 154 -6.37 -3.63 34.59
N ARG A 155 -6.14 -4.82 34.02
CA ARG A 155 -4.80 -5.42 33.89
C ARG A 155 -3.86 -4.56 33.02
N ILE A 156 -4.39 -3.90 31.99
CA ILE A 156 -3.59 -3.05 31.09
C ILE A 156 -3.64 -1.58 31.54
N GLY A 157 -4.82 -1.11 31.93
CA GLY A 157 -5.12 0.30 32.20
C GLY A 157 -4.41 0.87 33.42
N PHE A 158 -4.40 0.18 34.56
CA PHE A 158 -3.72 0.68 35.76
C PHE A 158 -2.20 0.76 35.58
N PRO A 159 -1.50 -0.28 35.09
CA PRO A 159 -0.07 -0.17 34.81
C PRO A 159 0.28 0.93 33.79
N ALA A 160 -0.58 1.19 32.80
CA ALA A 160 -0.38 2.28 31.84
C ALA A 160 -0.50 3.67 32.50
N LEU A 161 -1.50 3.84 33.39
CA LEU A 161 -1.71 5.07 34.15
C LEU A 161 -0.52 5.37 35.08
N PHE A 162 -0.09 4.38 35.88
CA PHE A 162 1.03 4.56 36.82
C PHE A 162 2.38 4.78 36.13
N ARG A 163 2.53 4.33 34.88
CA ARG A 163 3.72 4.59 34.04
C ARG A 163 3.68 5.95 33.32
N GLY A 164 2.70 6.80 33.60
CA GLY A 164 2.57 8.13 33.00
C GLY A 164 2.17 8.11 31.51
N ALA A 165 1.60 7.00 31.03
CA ALA A 165 1.14 6.85 29.66
C ALA A 165 -0.32 6.36 29.63
N PRO A 166 -1.27 7.16 30.18
CA PRO A 166 -2.68 6.79 30.20
C PRO A 166 -3.21 6.58 28.78
N GLU A 167 -3.99 5.52 28.60
CA GLU A 167 -4.63 5.18 27.33
C GLU A 167 -6.10 4.80 27.56
N MET A 168 -6.80 4.35 26.51
CA MET A 168 -8.20 3.93 26.58
C MET A 168 -8.47 2.98 27.75
N ASN A 169 -7.66 1.93 27.90
CA ASN A 169 -7.84 0.95 28.98
C ASN A 169 -7.75 1.62 30.38
N SER A 170 -6.92 2.64 30.53
CA SER A 170 -6.81 3.42 31.77
C SER A 170 -8.08 4.22 32.06
N LEU A 171 -8.67 4.86 31.04
CA LEU A 171 -9.91 5.62 31.17
C LEU A 171 -11.09 4.72 31.55
N VAL A 172 -11.20 3.55 30.92
CA VAL A 172 -12.25 2.56 31.21
C VAL A 172 -12.07 1.98 32.62
N ALA A 173 -10.85 1.58 32.98
CA ALA A 173 -10.56 1.07 34.31
C ALA A 173 -10.88 2.09 35.41
N LEU A 174 -10.58 3.37 35.18
CA LEU A 174 -10.87 4.44 36.13
C LEU A 174 -12.37 4.73 36.19
N GLY A 175 -13.05 4.90 35.04
CA GLY A 175 -14.47 5.22 35.00
C GLY A 175 -15.38 4.10 35.53
N ALA A 176 -15.24 2.89 34.97
CA ALA A 176 -16.04 1.74 35.39
C ALA A 176 -15.68 1.28 36.81
N GLY A 177 -14.39 1.34 37.17
CA GLY A 177 -13.92 1.04 38.53
C GLY A 177 -14.44 2.02 39.57
N ALA A 178 -14.46 3.33 39.27
CA ALA A 178 -15.00 4.34 40.18
C ALA A 178 -16.51 4.17 40.38
N ALA A 179 -17.26 3.94 39.30
CA ALA A 179 -18.71 3.69 39.37
C ALA A 179 -19.02 2.43 40.21
N TRP A 180 -18.28 1.34 40.00
CA TRP A 180 -18.43 0.12 40.78
C TRP A 180 -18.04 0.30 42.25
N LEU A 181 -16.95 1.01 42.54
CA LEU A 181 -16.49 1.25 43.91
C LEU A 181 -17.47 2.12 44.69
N TYR A 182 -17.94 3.22 44.08
CA TYR A 182 -18.96 4.08 44.69
C TYR A 182 -20.23 3.30 45.01
N SER A 183 -20.73 2.53 44.04
CA SER A 183 -21.92 1.70 44.21
C SER A 183 -21.75 0.65 45.30
N SER A 184 -20.55 0.07 45.42
CA SER A 184 -20.23 -0.90 46.48
C SER A 184 -20.24 -0.25 47.87
N ILE A 185 -19.73 0.98 48.00
CA ILE A 185 -19.80 1.74 49.25
C ILE A 185 -21.25 2.03 49.61
N VAL A 186 -22.07 2.46 48.65
CA VAL A 186 -23.51 2.71 48.86
C VAL A 186 -24.25 1.44 49.31
N THR A 187 -23.94 0.28 48.72
CA THR A 187 -24.61 -0.99 49.06
C THR A 187 -24.20 -1.55 50.42
N PHE A 188 -22.90 -1.57 50.74
CA PHE A 188 -22.40 -2.28 51.93
C PHE A 188 -22.06 -1.37 53.11
N ALA A 189 -21.88 -0.07 52.86
CA ALA A 189 -21.60 0.92 53.89
C ALA A 189 -22.42 2.21 53.68
N PRO A 190 -23.77 2.13 53.56
CA PRO A 190 -24.63 3.28 53.29
C PRO A 190 -24.53 4.38 54.35
N GLN A 191 -24.07 4.07 55.56
CA GLN A 191 -23.80 5.03 56.63
C GLN A 191 -22.67 6.02 56.33
N LEU A 192 -21.75 5.67 55.41
CA LEU A 192 -20.65 6.55 54.99
C LEU A 192 -21.11 7.59 53.95
N VAL A 193 -22.33 7.46 53.45
CA VAL A 193 -22.86 8.23 52.34
C VAL A 193 -24.17 8.91 52.76
N PRO A 194 -24.32 10.24 52.57
CA PRO A 194 -25.55 10.96 52.88
C PRO A 194 -26.77 10.29 52.20
N ALA A 195 -27.88 10.18 52.93
CA ALA A 195 -29.08 9.45 52.47
C ALA A 195 -29.59 9.92 51.10
N GLU A 196 -29.46 11.22 50.82
CA GLU A 196 -29.88 11.88 49.58
C GLU A 196 -29.01 11.52 48.36
N THR A 197 -27.87 10.87 48.56
CA THR A 197 -26.87 10.56 47.51
C THR A 197 -26.70 9.06 47.25
N ARG A 198 -27.49 8.21 47.93
CA ARG A 198 -27.37 6.74 47.89
C ARG A 198 -27.96 6.12 46.61
N TYR A 199 -27.42 6.52 45.47
CA TYR A 199 -27.71 5.92 44.17
C TYR A 199 -26.63 4.91 43.80
N VAL A 200 -27.00 3.80 43.19
CA VAL A 200 -26.06 2.82 42.64
C VAL A 200 -25.91 3.02 41.13
N TYR A 201 -24.73 2.69 40.62
CA TYR A 201 -24.30 2.84 39.22
C TYR A 201 -23.65 1.54 38.69
N PHE A 202 -24.10 0.40 39.22
CA PHE A 202 -23.61 -0.91 38.80
C PHE A 202 -23.95 -1.19 37.33
N GLU A 203 -25.14 -0.77 36.89
CA GLU A 203 -25.61 -0.83 35.52
C GLU A 203 -24.72 0.00 34.59
N ALA A 204 -24.37 1.23 34.97
CA ALA A 204 -23.49 2.08 34.18
C ALA A 204 -22.12 1.40 33.99
N ALA A 205 -21.50 0.91 35.08
CA ALA A 205 -20.22 0.23 35.02
C ALA A 205 -20.24 -1.00 34.09
N ALA A 206 -21.27 -1.84 34.20
CA ALA A 206 -21.42 -3.06 33.40
C ALA A 206 -21.71 -2.76 31.90
N VAL A 207 -22.59 -1.79 31.63
CA VAL A 207 -22.93 -1.35 30.27
C VAL A 207 -21.73 -0.74 29.57
N ILE A 208 -20.95 0.11 30.25
CA ILE A 208 -19.73 0.71 29.68
C ILE A 208 -18.76 -0.40 29.23
N VAL A 209 -18.45 -1.35 30.12
CA VAL A 209 -17.53 -2.46 29.80
C VAL A 209 -18.06 -3.27 28.62
N THR A 210 -19.36 -3.60 28.61
CA THR A 210 -19.99 -4.41 27.57
C THR A 210 -19.99 -3.70 26.21
N LEU A 211 -20.38 -2.42 26.15
CA LEU A 211 -20.39 -1.65 24.91
C LEU A 211 -18.99 -1.45 24.33
N ILE A 212 -17.98 -1.30 25.18
CA ILE A 212 -16.58 -1.20 24.72
C ILE A 212 -16.08 -2.54 24.19
N LEU A 213 -16.46 -3.66 24.81
CA LEU A 213 -16.19 -4.99 24.27
C LEU A 213 -16.88 -5.20 22.92
N VAL A 214 -18.12 -4.73 22.76
CA VAL A 214 -18.83 -4.74 21.47
C VAL A 214 -18.07 -3.92 20.44
N GLY A 215 -17.64 -2.71 20.78
CA GLY A 215 -16.82 -1.87 19.90
C GLY A 215 -15.54 -2.56 19.45
N ARG A 216 -14.82 -3.22 20.37
CA ARG A 216 -13.61 -4.01 20.05
C ARG A 216 -13.92 -5.22 19.18
N TRP A 217 -15.03 -5.90 19.40
CA TRP A 217 -15.46 -7.02 18.57
C TRP A 217 -15.79 -6.58 17.14
N LEU A 218 -16.53 -5.47 17.00
CA LEU A 218 -16.84 -4.88 15.69
C LEU A 218 -15.57 -4.40 14.97
N GLU A 219 -14.61 -3.84 15.71
CA GLU A 219 -13.27 -3.52 15.21
C GLU A 219 -12.55 -4.76 14.68
N ALA A 220 -12.51 -5.86 15.45
CA ALA A 220 -11.84 -7.11 15.06
C ALA A 220 -12.49 -7.71 13.79
N LEU A 221 -13.83 -7.69 13.71
CA LEU A 221 -14.56 -8.08 12.50
C LEU A 221 -14.21 -7.22 11.28
N GLY A 222 -13.99 -5.92 11.49
CA GLY A 222 -13.53 -4.99 10.46
C GLY A 222 -12.15 -5.37 9.94
N LYS A 223 -11.19 -5.65 10.84
CA LYS A 223 -9.82 -6.05 10.48
C LYS A 223 -9.79 -7.33 9.65
N GLY A 224 -10.50 -8.38 10.07
CA GLY A 224 -10.50 -9.68 9.37
C GLY A 224 -10.97 -9.60 7.91
N ARG A 225 -11.96 -8.74 7.61
CA ARG A 225 -12.44 -8.51 6.23
C ARG A 225 -11.46 -7.75 5.35
N THR A 226 -10.47 -7.09 5.94
CA THR A 226 -9.58 -6.14 5.25
C THR A 226 -8.31 -6.82 4.73
N GLY A 227 -7.88 -7.92 5.36
CA GLY A 227 -6.80 -8.80 4.87
C GLY A 227 -7.17 -9.63 3.62
N GLN A 228 -8.42 -9.58 3.15
CA GLN A 228 -8.89 -10.39 2.01
C GLN A 228 -8.18 -10.06 0.69
N ALA A 229 -7.70 -8.82 0.49
CA ALA A 229 -7.01 -8.45 -0.75
C ALA A 229 -5.67 -9.21 -0.91
N ILE A 230 -4.91 -9.38 0.18
CA ILE A 230 -3.71 -10.22 0.19
C ILE A 230 -4.10 -11.70 0.10
N SER A 231 -5.13 -12.13 0.85
CA SER A 231 -5.60 -13.53 0.80
C SER A 231 -6.01 -13.94 -0.62
N GLN A 232 -6.60 -13.05 -1.41
CA GLN A 232 -6.92 -13.30 -2.83
C GLN A 232 -5.66 -13.49 -3.69
N LEU A 233 -4.60 -12.72 -3.46
CA LEU A 233 -3.31 -12.93 -4.13
C LEU A 233 -2.68 -14.27 -3.71
N MET A 234 -2.76 -14.62 -2.43
CA MET A 234 -2.27 -15.91 -1.91
C MET A 234 -3.05 -17.11 -2.46
N GLN A 235 -4.37 -16.97 -2.68
CA GLN A 235 -5.18 -18.01 -3.33
C GLN A 235 -4.74 -18.28 -4.78
N GLN A 236 -3.96 -17.39 -5.39
CA GLN A 236 -3.40 -17.62 -6.72
C GLN A 236 -2.14 -18.49 -6.73
N GLN A 237 -1.47 -18.70 -5.60
CA GLN A 237 -0.32 -19.61 -5.56
C GLN A 237 -0.75 -21.06 -5.78
N ALA A 238 -0.01 -21.78 -6.64
CA ALA A 238 -0.13 -23.23 -6.73
C ALA A 238 0.48 -23.86 -5.47
N LYS A 239 -0.10 -24.97 -5.00
CA LYS A 239 0.43 -25.74 -3.86
C LYS A 239 1.34 -26.88 -4.29
N THR A 240 1.14 -27.38 -5.50
CA THR A 240 1.90 -28.47 -6.09
C THR A 240 2.36 -28.07 -7.49
N ALA A 241 3.44 -28.71 -7.94
CA ALA A 241 3.95 -28.58 -9.29
C ALA A 241 4.25 -29.97 -9.84
N ARG A 242 4.06 -30.16 -11.15
CA ARG A 242 4.53 -31.38 -11.83
C ARG A 242 5.87 -31.14 -12.46
N ILE A 243 6.89 -31.80 -11.93
CA ILE A 243 8.27 -31.70 -12.39
C ILE A 243 8.66 -32.96 -13.16
N GLU A 244 9.50 -32.78 -14.17
CA GLU A 244 10.12 -33.86 -14.92
C GLU A 244 11.59 -33.98 -14.50
N ARG A 245 11.95 -35.10 -13.87
CA ARG A 245 13.33 -35.46 -13.52
C ARG A 245 13.59 -36.86 -14.06
N ASP A 246 14.74 -37.06 -14.71
CA ASP A 246 15.15 -38.34 -15.33
C ASP A 246 14.09 -38.96 -16.27
N GLY A 247 13.32 -38.12 -16.97
CA GLY A 247 12.27 -38.55 -17.91
C GLY A 247 10.98 -39.07 -17.25
N GLN A 248 10.86 -38.97 -15.92
CA GLN A 248 9.63 -39.25 -15.20
C GLN A 248 8.98 -37.97 -14.67
N VAL A 249 7.67 -37.86 -14.85
CA VAL A 249 6.86 -36.75 -14.33
C VAL A 249 6.30 -37.13 -12.97
N SER A 250 6.62 -36.36 -11.94
CA SER A 250 6.07 -36.52 -10.59
C SER A 250 5.44 -35.21 -10.11
N GLU A 251 4.38 -35.33 -9.30
CA GLU A 251 3.78 -34.18 -8.61
C GLU A 251 4.44 -34.01 -7.25
N VAL A 252 4.98 -32.81 -7.01
CA VAL A 252 5.70 -32.46 -5.77
C VAL A 252 5.08 -31.22 -5.13
N PRO A 253 5.22 -31.05 -3.81
CA PRO A 253 4.94 -29.77 -3.15
C PRO A 253 5.76 -28.64 -3.78
N ILE A 254 5.21 -27.43 -3.84
CA ILE A 254 5.87 -26.28 -4.47
C ILE A 254 7.22 -25.94 -3.82
N GLU A 255 7.38 -26.26 -2.54
CA GLU A 255 8.61 -26.05 -1.76
C GLU A 255 9.77 -26.95 -2.21
N GLU A 256 9.49 -28.05 -2.91
CA GLU A 256 10.51 -28.99 -3.41
C GLU A 256 11.00 -28.65 -4.82
N VAL A 257 10.38 -27.67 -5.48
CA VAL A 257 10.75 -27.20 -6.82
C VAL A 257 12.04 -26.38 -6.73
N ARG A 258 13.00 -26.69 -7.60
CA ARG A 258 14.32 -26.04 -7.66
C ARG A 258 14.50 -25.30 -8.98
N VAL A 259 15.33 -24.26 -8.95
CA VAL A 259 15.78 -23.57 -10.17
C VAL A 259 16.42 -24.60 -11.11
N GLY A 260 16.01 -24.56 -12.38
CA GLY A 260 16.45 -25.49 -13.42
C GLY A 260 15.54 -26.71 -13.62
N ASP A 261 14.62 -27.02 -12.70
CA ASP A 261 13.63 -28.09 -12.91
C ASP A 261 12.76 -27.79 -14.14
N ILE A 262 12.37 -28.85 -14.85
CA ILE A 262 11.44 -28.75 -15.98
C ILE A 262 10.03 -29.02 -15.45
N VAL A 263 9.15 -28.03 -15.58
CA VAL A 263 7.78 -28.07 -15.05
C VAL A 263 6.80 -28.23 -16.21
N LEU A 264 5.87 -29.18 -16.08
CA LEU A 264 4.83 -29.47 -17.08
C LEU A 264 3.49 -28.84 -16.67
N VAL A 265 3.01 -27.90 -17.48
CA VAL A 265 1.73 -27.21 -17.28
C VAL A 265 0.70 -27.68 -18.30
N ARG A 266 -0.49 -28.05 -17.81
CA ARG A 266 -1.64 -28.45 -18.65
C ARG A 266 -2.65 -27.30 -18.80
N PRO A 267 -3.54 -27.37 -19.82
CA PRO A 267 -4.64 -26.42 -19.93
C PRO A 267 -5.48 -26.37 -18.65
N GLY A 268 -5.81 -25.18 -18.18
CA GLY A 268 -6.61 -24.94 -16.98
C GLY A 268 -5.82 -24.95 -15.67
N GLU A 269 -4.50 -25.17 -15.71
CA GLU A 269 -3.65 -25.17 -14.52
C GLU A 269 -2.98 -23.83 -14.25
N LYS A 270 -2.72 -23.58 -12.97
CA LYS A 270 -1.90 -22.46 -12.54
C LYS A 270 -0.43 -22.78 -12.72
N ILE A 271 0.33 -21.80 -13.19
CA ILE A 271 1.78 -21.89 -13.29
C ILE A 271 2.33 -21.81 -11.85
N ALA A 272 3.14 -22.79 -11.45
CA ALA A 272 3.56 -22.88 -10.04
C ALA A 272 4.66 -21.87 -9.68
N VAL A 273 5.65 -21.70 -10.56
CA VAL A 273 6.85 -20.89 -10.33
C VAL A 273 7.22 -20.12 -11.60
N ASP A 274 8.10 -19.14 -11.50
CA ASP A 274 8.52 -18.36 -12.67
C ASP A 274 9.53 -19.15 -13.51
N GLY A 275 9.51 -18.94 -14.81
CA GLY A 275 10.41 -19.66 -15.71
C GLY A 275 10.31 -19.27 -17.17
N GLN A 276 10.97 -20.04 -18.02
CA GLN A 276 11.01 -19.82 -19.47
C GLN A 276 10.55 -21.07 -20.22
N ILE A 277 9.65 -20.90 -21.20
CA ILE A 277 9.11 -22.01 -22.00
C ILE A 277 10.23 -22.64 -22.83
N VAL A 278 10.41 -23.96 -22.69
CA VAL A 278 11.38 -24.73 -23.47
C VAL A 278 10.72 -25.55 -24.57
N GLU A 279 9.44 -25.90 -24.41
CA GLU A 279 8.70 -26.71 -25.39
C GLU A 279 7.20 -26.39 -25.32
N GLY A 280 6.55 -26.32 -26.49
CA GLY A 280 5.12 -26.04 -26.61
C GLY A 280 4.77 -24.56 -26.71
N ALA A 281 3.48 -24.28 -26.79
CA ALA A 281 2.92 -22.93 -26.85
C ALA A 281 1.51 -22.94 -26.25
N SER A 282 1.08 -21.79 -25.74
CA SER A 282 -0.16 -21.66 -24.98
C SER A 282 -0.62 -20.20 -24.91
N HIS A 283 -1.90 -20.00 -24.59
CA HIS A 283 -2.38 -18.70 -24.13
C HIS A 283 -2.44 -18.67 -22.60
N ILE A 284 -1.84 -17.66 -21.99
CA ILE A 284 -1.72 -17.51 -20.55
C ILE A 284 -2.49 -16.26 -20.13
N ASP A 285 -3.39 -16.43 -19.17
CA ASP A 285 -4.10 -15.33 -18.52
C ASP A 285 -3.19 -14.72 -17.44
N GLU A 286 -2.60 -13.58 -17.79
CA GLU A 286 -1.76 -12.76 -16.92
C GLU A 286 -2.53 -11.59 -16.29
N SER A 287 -3.87 -11.55 -16.38
CA SER A 287 -4.71 -10.42 -15.94
C SER A 287 -4.50 -9.99 -14.49
N MET A 288 -4.16 -10.94 -13.62
CA MET A 288 -3.85 -10.68 -12.20
C MET A 288 -2.57 -9.85 -12.01
N ILE A 289 -1.67 -9.85 -13.00
CA ILE A 289 -0.37 -9.16 -12.95
C ILE A 289 -0.40 -7.96 -13.91
N SER A 290 -0.74 -8.19 -15.18
CA SER A 290 -0.74 -7.15 -16.21
C SER A 290 -1.96 -6.23 -16.14
N GLY A 291 -3.05 -6.67 -15.50
CA GLY A 291 -4.34 -5.99 -15.54
C GLY A 291 -5.08 -6.11 -16.88
N GLU A 292 -4.50 -6.78 -17.88
CA GLU A 292 -5.11 -6.96 -19.19
C GLU A 292 -6.07 -8.17 -19.18
N PRO A 293 -7.34 -8.00 -19.60
CA PRO A 293 -8.35 -9.06 -19.49
C PRO A 293 -8.20 -10.17 -20.53
N LEU A 294 -7.37 -9.99 -21.56
CA LEU A 294 -7.21 -10.96 -22.65
C LEU A 294 -5.95 -11.82 -22.43
N PRO A 295 -6.05 -13.16 -22.58
CA PRO A 295 -4.88 -14.04 -22.49
C PRO A 295 -3.81 -13.72 -23.55
N VAL A 296 -2.54 -13.78 -23.14
CA VAL A 296 -1.37 -13.50 -23.97
C VAL A 296 -0.84 -14.80 -24.58
N SER A 297 -0.56 -14.79 -25.88
CA SER A 297 0.05 -15.94 -26.57
C SER A 297 1.55 -16.04 -26.27
N LYS A 298 2.01 -17.22 -25.84
CA LYS A 298 3.39 -17.48 -25.41
C LYS A 298 3.89 -18.79 -26.04
N GLY A 299 5.13 -18.78 -26.51
CA GLY A 299 5.81 -19.92 -27.12
C GLY A 299 7.22 -20.12 -26.56
N VAL A 300 7.99 -21.00 -27.18
CA VAL A 300 9.37 -21.31 -26.77
C VAL A 300 10.22 -20.04 -26.67
N GLY A 301 10.97 -19.92 -25.56
CA GLY A 301 11.79 -18.75 -25.23
C GLY A 301 11.05 -17.64 -24.48
N ALA A 302 9.71 -17.69 -24.40
CA ALA A 302 8.95 -16.70 -23.64
C ALA A 302 8.97 -16.98 -22.13
N ASP A 303 9.00 -15.91 -21.34
CA ASP A 303 8.89 -15.98 -19.89
C ASP A 303 7.44 -16.20 -19.43
N VAL A 304 7.31 -16.98 -18.37
CA VAL A 304 6.05 -17.29 -17.68
C VAL A 304 6.19 -16.98 -16.19
N VAL A 305 5.09 -16.52 -15.60
CA VAL A 305 5.06 -16.04 -14.22
C VAL A 305 4.17 -16.94 -13.36
N GLY A 306 4.66 -17.31 -12.18
CA GLY A 306 3.93 -18.09 -11.19
C GLY A 306 2.64 -17.41 -10.72
N GLY A 307 1.60 -18.20 -10.54
CA GLY A 307 0.25 -17.76 -10.14
C GLY A 307 -0.66 -17.36 -11.30
N THR A 308 -0.12 -17.23 -12.52
CA THR A 308 -0.92 -17.01 -13.74
C THR A 308 -1.62 -18.30 -14.19
N LEU A 309 -2.67 -18.17 -15.00
CA LEU A 309 -3.49 -19.31 -15.42
C LEU A 309 -3.19 -19.70 -16.87
N ASN A 310 -2.76 -20.94 -17.10
CA ASN A 310 -2.71 -21.50 -18.44
C ASN A 310 -4.15 -21.75 -18.93
N THR A 311 -4.56 -21.11 -20.03
CA THR A 311 -5.91 -21.28 -20.58
C THR A 311 -6.00 -22.38 -21.61
N SER A 312 -5.06 -22.43 -22.56
CA SER A 312 -5.12 -23.31 -23.74
C SER A 312 -3.73 -23.85 -24.05
N GLY A 313 -3.63 -25.12 -24.46
CA GLY A 313 -2.35 -25.75 -24.78
C GLY A 313 -1.60 -26.31 -23.57
N SER A 314 -0.58 -27.12 -23.84
CA SER A 314 0.33 -27.67 -22.83
C SER A 314 1.74 -27.29 -23.21
N PHE A 315 2.54 -26.93 -22.21
CA PHE A 315 3.93 -26.57 -22.42
C PHE A 315 4.80 -27.05 -21.27
N ARG A 316 6.10 -27.18 -21.56
CA ARG A 316 7.15 -27.38 -20.57
C ARG A 316 7.95 -26.10 -20.45
N PHE A 317 8.26 -25.73 -19.21
CA PHE A 317 9.10 -24.58 -18.94
C PHE A 317 10.18 -24.92 -17.92
N ARG A 318 11.32 -24.25 -18.02
CA ARG A 318 12.41 -24.36 -17.05
C ARG A 318 12.21 -23.33 -15.95
N ALA A 319 12.17 -23.78 -14.70
CA ALA A 319 12.05 -22.89 -13.54
C ALA A 319 13.28 -21.97 -13.44
N THR A 320 13.07 -20.65 -13.36
CA THR A 320 14.13 -19.64 -13.20
C THR A 320 14.13 -19.00 -11.81
N LYS A 321 12.95 -18.79 -11.22
CA LYS A 321 12.79 -18.27 -9.85
C LYS A 321 11.78 -19.13 -9.07
N VAL A 322 12.10 -19.47 -7.82
CA VAL A 322 11.27 -20.33 -6.95
C VAL A 322 11.17 -19.72 -5.54
N GLY A 323 10.17 -20.12 -4.75
CA GLY A 323 10.00 -19.64 -3.38
C GLY A 323 9.85 -18.12 -3.27
N SER A 324 10.64 -17.51 -2.39
CA SER A 324 10.65 -16.06 -2.11
C SER A 324 11.04 -15.20 -3.31
N ASP A 325 11.72 -15.79 -4.28
CA ASP A 325 12.27 -15.06 -5.43
C ASP A 325 11.27 -14.94 -6.58
N THR A 326 10.14 -15.65 -6.50
CA THR A 326 9.06 -15.54 -7.50
C THR A 326 8.46 -14.14 -7.49
N MET A 327 8.00 -13.67 -8.65
CA MET A 327 7.35 -12.37 -8.81
C MET A 327 6.16 -12.24 -7.85
N LEU A 328 5.31 -13.27 -7.75
CA LEU A 328 4.16 -13.24 -6.83
C LEU A 328 4.58 -13.13 -5.36
N ALA A 329 5.65 -13.82 -4.93
CA ALA A 329 6.18 -13.68 -3.58
C ALA A 329 6.74 -12.26 -3.32
N GLN A 330 7.44 -11.68 -4.29
CA GLN A 330 7.92 -10.29 -4.21
C GLN A 330 6.74 -9.30 -4.12
N ILE A 331 5.68 -9.51 -4.89
CA ILE A 331 4.44 -8.69 -4.82
C ILE A 331 3.84 -8.76 -3.42
N ILE A 332 3.67 -9.97 -2.87
CA ILE A 332 3.12 -10.16 -1.51
C ILE A 332 3.99 -9.43 -0.48
N ARG A 333 5.32 -9.60 -0.54
CA ARG A 333 6.25 -8.94 0.37
C ARG A 333 6.16 -7.41 0.28
N MET A 334 6.13 -6.84 -0.92
CA MET A 334 5.99 -5.39 -1.11
C MET A 334 4.68 -4.85 -0.51
N VAL A 335 3.57 -5.57 -0.70
CA VAL A 335 2.27 -5.19 -0.12
C VAL A 335 2.31 -5.26 1.41
N GLU A 336 2.95 -6.30 1.99
CA GLU A 336 3.14 -6.41 3.44
C GLU A 336 4.03 -5.29 4.00
N ASP A 337 5.15 -4.99 3.33
CA ASP A 337 6.09 -3.94 3.71
C ASP A 337 5.39 -2.56 3.71
N ALA A 338 4.58 -2.28 2.69
CA ALA A 338 3.81 -1.04 2.62
C ALA A 338 2.70 -0.94 3.68
N GLN A 339 2.13 -2.07 4.10
CA GLN A 339 1.19 -2.10 5.21
C GLN A 339 1.88 -1.95 6.58
N ALA A 340 3.19 -2.23 6.65
CA ALA A 340 4.01 -2.12 7.86
C ALA A 340 4.67 -0.77 8.07
N GLY A 341 4.80 0.04 7.02
CA GLY A 341 5.30 1.40 7.14
C GLY A 341 4.35 2.32 7.91
N LYS A 342 4.92 3.29 8.65
CA LYS A 342 4.17 4.35 9.32
C LYS A 342 4.11 5.58 8.45
N LEU A 343 2.90 6.03 8.13
CA LEU A 343 2.72 7.31 7.47
C LEU A 343 3.09 8.49 8.38
N PRO A 344 3.63 9.59 7.84
CA PRO A 344 3.81 10.84 8.56
C PRO A 344 2.51 11.34 9.21
N ILE A 345 1.34 11.10 8.60
CA ILE A 345 0.04 11.45 9.19
C ILE A 345 -0.22 10.73 10.52
N GLN A 346 0.27 9.50 10.70
CA GLN A 346 0.12 8.74 11.95
C GLN A 346 0.94 9.38 13.09
N ALA A 347 2.11 9.95 12.79
CA ALA A 347 2.88 10.71 13.77
C ALA A 347 2.14 11.97 14.26
N VAL A 348 1.36 12.62 13.38
CA VAL A 348 0.48 13.74 13.78
C VAL A 348 -0.60 13.26 14.74
N VAL A 349 -1.23 12.12 14.46
CA VAL A 349 -2.26 11.52 15.31
C VAL A 349 -1.72 11.13 16.69
N ASP A 350 -0.52 10.54 16.74
CA ASP A 350 0.15 10.21 18.00
C ASP A 350 0.44 11.46 18.83
N ARG A 351 0.88 12.55 18.18
CA ARG A 351 1.11 13.84 18.83
C ARG A 351 -0.18 14.42 19.40
N ILE A 352 -1.27 14.41 18.63
CA ILE A 352 -2.59 14.88 19.10
C ILE A 352 -3.01 14.10 20.34
N THR A 353 -2.93 12.76 20.30
CA THR A 353 -3.32 11.89 21.41
C THR A 353 -2.54 12.19 22.69
N SER A 354 -1.22 12.40 22.56
CA SER A 354 -0.34 12.67 23.69
C SER A 354 -0.68 13.96 24.44
N ILE A 355 -1.28 14.94 23.76
CA ILE A 355 -1.69 16.22 24.33
C ILE A 355 -3.16 16.15 24.79
N PHE A 356 -4.00 15.49 24.00
CA PHE A 356 -5.45 15.42 24.21
C PHE A 356 -5.82 14.68 25.51
N VAL A 357 -5.16 13.56 25.83
CA VAL A 357 -5.48 12.76 27.03
C VAL A 357 -5.27 13.55 28.34
N PRO A 358 -4.11 14.22 28.57
CA PRO A 358 -3.94 15.08 29.74
C PRO A 358 -4.98 16.21 29.83
N ILE A 359 -5.33 16.84 28.71
CA ILE A 359 -6.33 17.92 28.66
C ILE A 359 -7.69 17.38 29.12
N VAL A 360 -8.12 16.23 28.62
CA VAL A 360 -9.39 15.59 29.00
C VAL A 360 -9.43 15.28 30.49
N ILE A 361 -8.35 14.74 31.06
CA ILE A 361 -8.27 14.48 32.50
C ILE A 361 -8.40 15.79 33.28
N GLY A 362 -7.73 16.85 32.83
CA GLY A 362 -7.88 18.19 33.41
C GLY A 362 -9.31 18.70 33.35
N ILE A 363 -9.99 18.56 32.20
CA ILE A 363 -11.41 18.93 32.02
C ILE A 363 -12.31 18.10 32.95
N ALA A 364 -12.06 16.80 33.10
CA ALA A 364 -12.85 15.95 33.97
C ALA A 364 -12.70 16.35 35.45
N ILE A 365 -11.48 16.67 35.90
CA ILE A 365 -11.23 17.18 37.25
C ILE A 365 -11.92 18.53 37.45
N LEU A 366 -11.77 19.45 36.49
CA LEU A 366 -12.43 20.76 36.54
C LEU A 366 -13.96 20.60 36.59
N THR A 367 -14.51 19.68 35.81
CA THR A 367 -15.94 19.34 35.79
C THR A 367 -16.38 18.82 37.16
N ALA A 368 -15.65 17.87 37.74
CA ALA A 368 -15.93 17.36 39.08
C ALA A 368 -15.97 18.49 40.12
N VAL A 369 -14.96 19.37 40.11
CA VAL A 369 -14.89 20.51 41.03
C VAL A 369 -16.02 21.50 40.81
N ALA A 370 -16.31 21.86 39.56
CA ALA A 370 -17.37 22.81 39.22
C ALA A 370 -18.74 22.32 39.68
N TRP A 371 -19.07 21.06 39.40
CA TRP A 371 -20.33 20.45 39.86
C TRP A 371 -20.38 20.23 41.37
N PHE A 372 -19.24 19.97 42.01
CA PHE A 372 -19.20 19.87 43.47
C PHE A 372 -19.44 21.21 44.16
N VAL A 373 -19.01 22.32 43.57
CA VAL A 373 -19.19 23.67 44.15
C VAL A 373 -20.54 24.27 43.78
N LEU A 374 -20.85 24.29 42.48
CA LEU A 374 -21.97 25.04 41.88
C LEU A 374 -23.17 24.16 41.51
N GLY A 375 -23.01 22.83 41.53
CA GLY A 375 -24.05 21.91 41.11
C GLY A 375 -25.26 21.87 42.06
N PRO A 376 -26.40 21.35 41.57
CA PRO A 376 -27.55 21.06 42.42
C PRO A 376 -27.25 19.92 43.38
N ASP A 377 -28.01 19.86 44.47
CA ASP A 377 -27.98 18.70 45.34
C ASP A 377 -28.63 17.49 44.63
N PRO A 378 -28.02 16.30 44.69
CA PRO A 378 -26.79 15.94 45.41
C PRO A 378 -25.48 16.24 44.64
N LYS A 379 -24.69 17.20 45.14
CA LYS A 379 -23.47 17.72 44.48
C LYS A 379 -22.42 16.66 44.14
N LEU A 380 -22.18 15.72 45.05
CA LEU A 380 -21.18 14.66 44.87
C LEU A 380 -21.53 13.75 43.70
N THR A 381 -22.81 13.43 43.54
CA THR A 381 -23.33 12.59 42.47
C THR A 381 -23.16 13.26 41.11
N TYR A 382 -23.57 14.53 40.99
CA TYR A 382 -23.38 15.29 39.75
C TYR A 382 -21.90 15.45 39.39
N ALA A 383 -21.04 15.68 40.39
CA ALA A 383 -19.59 15.76 40.18
C ALA A 383 -19.00 14.46 39.62
N LEU A 384 -19.34 13.32 40.23
CA LEU A 384 -18.85 12.00 39.82
C LEU A 384 -19.36 11.62 38.42
N VAL A 385 -20.67 11.72 38.19
CA VAL A 385 -21.31 11.27 36.94
C VAL A 385 -20.81 12.09 35.75
N ASN A 386 -20.75 13.42 35.87
CA ASN A 386 -20.32 14.27 34.76
C ASN A 386 -18.81 14.16 34.49
N ALA A 387 -17.98 14.01 35.54
CA ALA A 387 -16.55 13.76 35.34
C ALA A 387 -16.30 12.42 34.64
N VAL A 388 -17.01 11.36 35.04
CA VAL A 388 -16.95 10.04 34.39
C VAL A 388 -17.49 10.12 32.95
N ALA A 389 -18.58 10.88 32.71
CA ALA A 389 -19.10 11.12 31.38
C ALA A 389 -18.06 11.78 30.46
N VAL A 390 -17.34 12.81 30.95
CA VAL A 390 -16.25 13.47 30.22
C VAL A 390 -15.11 12.49 29.89
N LEU A 391 -14.67 11.68 30.85
CA LEU A 391 -13.59 10.71 30.63
C LEU A 391 -13.96 9.65 29.59
N ILE A 392 -15.21 9.17 29.63
CA ILE A 392 -15.70 8.14 28.71
C ILE A 392 -15.89 8.72 27.33
N ILE A 393 -16.60 9.85 27.21
CA ILE A 393 -16.89 10.43 25.89
C ILE A 393 -15.63 10.90 25.17
N ALA A 394 -14.57 11.22 25.90
CA ALA A 394 -13.33 11.66 25.29
C ALA A 394 -12.53 10.53 24.63
N CYS A 395 -12.82 9.25 24.88
CA CYS A 395 -11.97 8.17 24.41
C CYS A 395 -12.05 7.98 22.87
N PRO A 396 -10.94 8.18 22.12
CA PRO A 396 -10.98 8.10 20.66
C PRO A 396 -10.69 6.66 20.18
N CYS A 397 -11.60 5.73 20.43
CA CYS A 397 -11.40 4.30 20.12
C CYS A 397 -11.13 4.04 18.63
N ALA A 398 -11.84 4.74 17.74
CA ALA A 398 -11.76 4.55 16.30
C ALA A 398 -10.45 5.06 15.68
N MET A 399 -9.72 5.92 16.39
CA MET A 399 -8.52 6.58 15.88
C MET A 399 -7.39 5.58 15.61
N GLY A 400 -7.22 4.57 16.48
CA GLY A 400 -6.18 3.55 16.30
C GLY A 400 -6.34 2.70 15.04
N LEU A 401 -7.50 2.77 14.39
CA LEU A 401 -7.85 2.06 13.17
C LEU A 401 -7.95 2.95 11.95
N ALA A 402 -8.27 4.22 12.15
CA ALA A 402 -8.59 5.16 11.09
C ALA A 402 -7.54 5.19 9.97
N THR A 403 -6.25 5.18 10.34
CA THR A 403 -5.15 5.20 9.38
C THR A 403 -4.78 3.80 8.86
N PRO A 404 -4.49 2.79 9.72
CA PRO A 404 -4.07 1.47 9.24
C PRO A 404 -5.10 0.77 8.35
N MET A 405 -6.40 0.94 8.64
CA MET A 405 -7.47 0.34 7.84
C MET A 405 -7.54 0.93 6.44
N SER A 406 -7.47 2.26 6.31
CA SER A 406 -7.49 2.93 5.01
C SER A 406 -6.25 2.57 4.18
N ILE A 407 -5.08 2.45 4.81
CA ILE A 407 -3.85 1.97 4.15
C ILE A 407 -4.06 0.54 3.65
N MET A 408 -4.52 -0.37 4.51
CA MET A 408 -4.69 -1.78 4.16
C MET A 408 -5.67 -1.98 2.99
N VAL A 409 -6.84 -1.32 3.03
CA VAL A 409 -7.78 -1.35 1.90
C VAL A 409 -7.19 -0.68 0.67
N GLY A 410 -6.53 0.47 0.84
CA GLY A 410 -5.97 1.28 -0.23
C GLY A 410 -4.85 0.57 -0.99
N THR A 411 -3.86 -0.01 -0.30
CA THR A 411 -2.76 -0.78 -0.90
C THR A 411 -3.27 -2.08 -1.52
N GLY A 412 -4.20 -2.77 -0.86
CA GLY A 412 -4.86 -3.95 -1.43
C GLY A 412 -5.60 -3.62 -2.73
N ARG A 413 -6.29 -2.48 -2.79
CA ARG A 413 -6.95 -2.01 -4.02
C ARG A 413 -5.94 -1.54 -5.07
N ALA A 414 -4.86 -0.88 -4.67
CA ALA A 414 -3.79 -0.47 -5.57
C ALA A 414 -3.19 -1.67 -6.31
N ALA A 415 -2.89 -2.76 -5.59
CA ALA A 415 -2.34 -3.97 -6.17
C ALA A 415 -3.28 -4.58 -7.23
N GLN A 416 -4.59 -4.59 -6.99
CA GLN A 416 -5.60 -5.01 -7.98
C GLN A 416 -5.69 -4.10 -9.21
N LEU A 417 -5.18 -2.87 -9.12
CA LEU A 417 -5.12 -1.91 -10.22
C LEU A 417 -3.74 -1.88 -10.90
N GLY A 418 -2.88 -2.87 -10.59
CA GLY A 418 -1.51 -2.97 -11.11
C GLY A 418 -0.49 -2.07 -10.40
N VAL A 419 -0.84 -1.44 -9.27
CA VAL A 419 0.04 -0.49 -8.58
C VAL A 419 0.52 -1.04 -7.25
N LEU A 420 1.82 -1.19 -7.08
CA LEU A 420 2.42 -1.68 -5.85
C LEU A 420 3.18 -0.55 -5.16
N PHE A 421 2.72 -0.17 -3.98
CA PHE A 421 3.50 0.67 -3.09
C PHE A 421 4.42 -0.25 -2.28
N ARG A 422 5.72 0.06 -2.19
CA ARG A 422 6.64 -0.62 -1.26
C ARG A 422 6.72 0.10 0.07
N LYS A 423 6.79 1.43 0.02
CA LYS A 423 6.84 2.28 1.20
C LYS A 423 5.47 2.88 1.46
N SER A 424 5.03 2.85 2.72
CA SER A 424 3.76 3.46 3.12
C SER A 424 3.78 4.97 2.81
N GLU A 425 4.91 5.62 3.04
CA GLU A 425 5.17 7.04 2.90
C GLU A 425 4.93 7.52 1.47
N ALA A 426 5.19 6.64 0.49
CA ALA A 426 4.96 6.90 -0.92
C ALA A 426 3.48 7.17 -1.23
N LEU A 427 2.53 6.54 -0.51
CA LEU A 427 1.10 6.88 -0.65
C LEU A 427 0.84 8.35 -0.31
N GLN A 428 1.53 8.90 0.70
CA GLN A 428 1.33 10.29 1.11
C GLN A 428 2.10 11.26 0.23
N GLN A 429 3.38 10.99 -0.03
CA GLN A 429 4.21 11.85 -0.86
C GLN A 429 3.66 11.96 -2.29
N LEU A 430 3.15 10.85 -2.84
CA LEU A 430 2.57 10.85 -4.19
C LEU A 430 1.31 11.75 -4.30
N ARG A 431 0.53 11.91 -3.23
CA ARG A 431 -0.58 12.87 -3.19
C ARG A 431 -0.07 14.30 -3.29
N ASP A 432 1.06 14.57 -2.62
CA ASP A 432 1.64 15.89 -2.46
C ASP A 432 2.52 16.30 -3.66
N ALA A 433 2.77 15.35 -4.58
CA ALA A 433 3.47 15.57 -5.84
C ALA A 433 2.88 16.76 -6.62
N LYS A 434 3.77 17.58 -7.17
CA LYS A 434 3.45 18.74 -8.02
C LYS A 434 3.98 18.59 -9.43
N VAL A 435 5.05 17.82 -9.58
CA VAL A 435 5.67 17.49 -10.87
C VAL A 435 5.74 15.99 -11.01
N VAL A 436 5.40 15.50 -12.20
CA VAL A 436 5.71 14.14 -12.64
C VAL A 436 6.78 14.23 -13.72
N ALA A 437 7.99 13.84 -13.39
CA ALA A 437 9.11 13.75 -14.31
C ALA A 437 9.16 12.34 -14.92
N PHE A 438 9.37 12.24 -16.22
CA PHE A 438 9.44 10.99 -16.95
C PHE A 438 10.81 10.80 -17.56
N ASP A 439 11.34 9.58 -17.51
CA ASP A 439 12.33 9.17 -18.48
C ASP A 439 11.70 9.07 -19.87
N LYS A 440 12.52 9.28 -20.90
CA LYS A 440 12.05 9.13 -22.28
C LYS A 440 11.97 7.65 -22.68
N THR A 441 13.11 6.97 -22.66
CA THR A 441 13.30 5.66 -23.29
C THR A 441 12.63 4.56 -22.46
N GLY A 442 11.82 3.71 -23.08
CA GLY A 442 11.12 2.60 -22.39
C GLY A 442 9.97 3.03 -21.47
N THR A 443 9.89 4.32 -21.12
CA THR A 443 8.83 4.90 -20.30
C THR A 443 7.77 5.58 -21.14
N LEU A 444 8.06 6.74 -21.75
CA LEU A 444 7.17 7.45 -22.67
C LEU A 444 7.14 6.82 -24.07
N THR A 445 8.20 6.11 -24.42
CA THR A 445 8.39 5.40 -25.67
C THR A 445 8.45 3.89 -25.45
N GLU A 446 8.33 3.10 -26.51
CA GLU A 446 8.33 1.64 -26.43
C GLU A 446 9.70 1.06 -26.01
N GLY A 447 10.78 1.85 -26.11
CA GLY A 447 12.14 1.43 -25.77
C GLY A 447 12.74 0.48 -26.80
N LYS A 448 12.07 0.32 -27.94
CA LYS A 448 12.50 -0.51 -29.07
C LYS A 448 12.52 0.37 -30.32
N PRO A 449 13.69 0.51 -30.99
CA PRO A 449 13.75 1.23 -32.25
C PRO A 449 12.84 0.53 -33.28
N ALA A 450 12.01 1.31 -33.95
CA ALA A 450 11.17 0.84 -35.05
C ALA A 450 11.41 1.71 -36.29
N LEU A 451 11.17 1.14 -37.46
CA LEU A 451 11.15 1.89 -38.72
C LEU A 451 10.03 2.94 -38.65
N ALA A 452 10.41 4.21 -38.57
CA ALA A 452 9.48 5.34 -38.42
C ALA A 452 9.12 5.96 -39.77
N ASP A 453 10.13 6.19 -40.62
CA ASP A 453 9.95 6.77 -41.95
C ASP A 453 10.86 6.04 -42.95
N LEU A 454 10.31 5.71 -44.12
CA LEU A 454 11.05 5.25 -45.30
C LEU A 454 10.70 6.17 -46.46
N ILE A 455 11.57 7.13 -46.77
CA ILE A 455 11.39 8.06 -47.90
C ILE A 455 12.17 7.52 -49.08
N LEU A 456 11.51 7.33 -50.21
CA LEU A 456 12.10 6.81 -51.43
C LEU A 456 12.55 7.94 -52.36
N ASN A 457 13.54 7.65 -53.19
CA ASN A 457 13.93 8.48 -54.32
C ASN A 457 13.13 8.09 -55.57
N ASP A 458 13.10 8.96 -56.58
CA ASP A 458 12.37 8.70 -57.83
C ASP A 458 12.86 7.42 -58.53
N GLY A 459 11.92 6.55 -58.88
CA GLY A 459 12.16 5.30 -59.61
C GLY A 459 12.46 4.08 -58.73
N PHE A 460 12.13 4.14 -57.43
CA PHE A 460 12.20 3.01 -56.50
C PHE A 460 10.83 2.70 -55.89
N GLU A 461 10.51 1.41 -55.74
CA GLU A 461 9.29 0.93 -55.09
C GLU A 461 9.54 0.61 -53.60
N HIS A 462 8.53 0.86 -52.76
CA HIS A 462 8.64 0.75 -51.30
C HIS A 462 9.07 -0.65 -50.83
N ASP A 463 8.29 -1.66 -51.20
CA ASP A 463 8.48 -3.04 -50.73
C ASP A 463 9.76 -3.66 -51.29
N GLU A 464 10.14 -3.27 -52.51
CA GLU A 464 11.39 -3.70 -53.11
C GLU A 464 12.60 -3.18 -52.34
N VAL A 465 12.64 -1.87 -52.06
CA VAL A 465 13.73 -1.27 -51.29
C VAL A 465 13.76 -1.82 -49.86
N LEU A 466 12.59 -1.93 -49.21
CA LEU A 466 12.51 -2.47 -47.85
C LEU A 466 13.02 -3.92 -47.79
N ALA A 467 12.65 -4.77 -48.75
CA ALA A 467 13.13 -6.16 -48.80
C ALA A 467 14.64 -6.26 -49.03
N LEU A 468 15.21 -5.45 -49.93
CA LEU A 468 16.66 -5.43 -50.20
C LEU A 468 17.45 -4.95 -48.98
N VAL A 469 17.02 -3.86 -48.35
CA VAL A 469 17.69 -3.28 -47.17
C VAL A 469 17.57 -4.23 -45.98
N ALA A 470 16.38 -4.81 -45.74
CA ALA A 470 16.18 -5.78 -44.68
C ALA A 470 17.00 -7.06 -44.89
N ALA A 471 17.13 -7.55 -46.13
CA ALA A 471 17.99 -8.68 -46.44
C ALA A 471 19.45 -8.34 -46.12
N ALA A 472 19.97 -7.19 -46.57
CA ALA A 472 21.33 -6.76 -46.25
C ALA A 472 21.56 -6.61 -44.72
N GLU A 473 20.60 -6.03 -44.00
CA GLU A 473 20.65 -5.83 -42.55
C GLU A 473 20.41 -7.12 -41.73
N SER A 474 19.89 -8.19 -42.32
CA SER A 474 19.65 -9.48 -41.63
C SER A 474 20.91 -10.12 -41.05
N ARG A 475 22.09 -9.70 -41.52
CA ARG A 475 23.42 -10.15 -41.04
C ARG A 475 24.04 -9.22 -39.99
N SER A 476 23.35 -8.13 -39.63
CA SER A 476 23.80 -7.10 -38.70
C SER A 476 23.11 -7.24 -37.34
N GLU A 477 23.88 -7.15 -36.25
CA GLU A 477 23.35 -7.16 -34.87
C GLU A 477 23.01 -5.76 -34.34
N HIS A 478 23.07 -4.74 -35.20
CA HIS A 478 22.81 -3.36 -34.78
C HIS A 478 21.31 -3.15 -34.49
N PRO A 479 20.91 -2.38 -33.46
CA PRO A 479 19.49 -2.13 -33.17
C PRO A 479 18.67 -1.56 -34.34
N ILE A 480 19.30 -0.75 -35.20
CA ILE A 480 18.70 -0.22 -36.45
C ILE A 480 18.39 -1.36 -37.44
N ALA A 481 19.28 -2.35 -37.54
CA ALA A 481 19.11 -3.50 -38.42
C ALA A 481 17.87 -4.31 -38.01
N HIS A 482 17.74 -4.61 -36.72
CA HIS A 482 16.57 -5.30 -36.17
C HIS A 482 15.25 -4.55 -36.44
N ALA A 483 15.26 -3.21 -36.37
CA ALA A 483 14.09 -2.39 -36.66
C ALA A 483 13.66 -2.49 -38.13
N ILE A 484 14.61 -2.52 -39.07
CA ILE A 484 14.36 -2.61 -40.51
C ILE A 484 13.89 -4.04 -40.87
N VAL A 485 14.58 -5.07 -40.36
CA VAL A 485 14.23 -6.48 -40.58
C VAL A 485 12.82 -6.75 -40.04
N GLY A 486 12.52 -6.32 -38.82
CA GLY A 486 11.20 -6.49 -38.22
C GLY A 486 10.08 -5.79 -39.00
N ALA A 487 10.36 -4.65 -39.65
CA ALA A 487 9.40 -3.98 -40.51
C ALA A 487 9.10 -4.79 -41.79
N ALA A 488 10.13 -5.40 -42.41
CA ALA A 488 9.96 -6.27 -43.57
C ALA A 488 9.20 -7.56 -43.24
N GLU A 489 9.50 -8.19 -42.10
CA GLU A 489 8.79 -9.38 -41.61
C GLU A 489 7.31 -9.07 -41.35
N LYS A 490 7.00 -7.93 -40.71
CA LYS A 490 5.62 -7.49 -40.45
C LYS A 490 4.85 -7.19 -41.74
N ALA A 491 5.54 -6.76 -42.79
CA ALA A 491 4.98 -6.57 -44.12
C ALA A 491 4.85 -7.88 -44.92
N GLY A 492 5.37 -9.01 -44.41
CA GLY A 492 5.32 -10.31 -45.08
C GLY A 492 6.24 -10.41 -46.30
N LEU A 493 7.31 -9.62 -46.34
CA LEU A 493 8.24 -9.57 -47.47
C LEU A 493 9.22 -10.75 -47.42
N ALA A 494 9.48 -11.35 -48.57
CA ALA A 494 10.51 -12.38 -48.72
C ALA A 494 11.89 -11.71 -48.85
N LEU A 495 12.82 -12.09 -47.97
CA LEU A 495 14.19 -11.59 -48.00
C LEU A 495 15.03 -12.41 -48.99
N GLY A 496 15.73 -11.72 -49.89
CA GLY A 496 16.60 -12.33 -50.90
C GLY A 496 17.90 -12.93 -50.34
N GLU A 497 18.65 -13.63 -51.19
CA GLU A 497 19.91 -14.25 -50.79
C GLU A 497 21.02 -13.19 -50.65
N VAL A 498 21.69 -13.18 -49.50
CA VAL A 498 22.75 -12.22 -49.18
C VAL A 498 24.13 -12.83 -49.43
N THR A 499 24.93 -12.16 -50.24
CA THR A 499 26.32 -12.49 -50.55
C THR A 499 27.22 -11.26 -50.33
N ASP A 500 28.54 -11.47 -50.18
CA ASP A 500 29.53 -10.39 -50.06
C ASP A 500 29.25 -9.33 -48.97
N PHE A 501 28.68 -9.73 -47.83
CA PHE A 501 28.39 -8.84 -46.70
C PHE A 501 29.67 -8.31 -46.04
N THR A 502 29.73 -7.00 -45.86
CA THR A 502 30.80 -6.29 -45.15
C THR A 502 30.19 -5.22 -44.24
N ALA A 503 30.70 -5.15 -43.01
CA ALA A 503 30.27 -4.16 -42.02
C ALA A 503 31.44 -3.24 -41.66
N ASN A 504 31.26 -1.94 -41.87
CA ASN A 504 32.23 -0.91 -41.52
C ASN A 504 31.77 -0.22 -40.24
N ALA A 505 32.46 -0.53 -39.15
CA ALA A 505 32.13 -0.01 -37.82
C ALA A 505 32.02 1.52 -37.83
N GLY A 506 30.83 2.01 -37.46
CA GLY A 506 30.54 3.44 -37.37
C GLY A 506 30.20 4.13 -38.69
N THR A 507 30.20 3.47 -39.84
CA THR A 507 29.78 4.10 -41.12
C THR A 507 28.58 3.43 -41.75
N GLY A 508 28.52 2.10 -41.79
CA GLY A 508 27.42 1.36 -42.42
C GLY A 508 27.80 -0.06 -42.83
N ILE A 509 26.92 -0.68 -43.62
CA ILE A 509 27.09 -2.00 -44.22
C ILE A 509 27.04 -1.91 -45.75
N THR A 510 27.62 -2.93 -46.39
CA THR A 510 27.53 -3.16 -47.84
C THR A 510 27.34 -4.65 -48.08
N ALA A 511 26.41 -5.04 -48.95
CA ALA A 511 26.15 -6.42 -49.30
C ALA A 511 25.61 -6.55 -50.74
N ARG A 512 25.60 -7.77 -51.29
CA ARG A 512 24.84 -8.09 -52.49
C ARG A 512 23.60 -8.91 -52.15
N VAL A 513 22.43 -8.44 -52.59
CA VAL A 513 21.14 -9.11 -52.40
C VAL A 513 20.56 -9.43 -53.76
N ASP A 514 20.34 -10.73 -54.04
CA ASP A 514 19.87 -11.22 -55.35
C ASP A 514 20.67 -10.66 -56.54
N GLY A 515 21.97 -10.48 -56.36
CA GLY A 515 22.91 -9.96 -57.36
C GLY A 515 23.05 -8.43 -57.42
N ARG A 516 22.18 -7.67 -56.76
CA ARG A 516 22.23 -6.20 -56.68
C ARG A 516 23.09 -5.72 -55.52
N GLU A 517 23.83 -4.64 -55.74
CA GLU A 517 24.66 -4.03 -54.69
C GLU A 517 23.82 -3.13 -53.79
N VAL A 518 23.85 -3.37 -52.48
CA VAL A 518 23.08 -2.63 -51.47
C VAL A 518 24.05 -2.05 -50.44
N LEU A 519 23.99 -0.74 -50.24
CA LEU A 519 24.71 -0.04 -49.17
C LEU A 519 23.69 0.54 -48.20
N VAL A 520 23.93 0.43 -46.90
CA VAL A 520 23.09 1.03 -45.85
C VAL A 520 24.00 1.70 -44.82
N GLY A 521 23.78 2.99 -44.53
CA GLY A 521 24.68 3.69 -43.60
C GLY A 521 24.49 5.20 -43.51
N ALA A 522 25.36 5.84 -42.74
CA ALA A 522 25.40 7.30 -42.61
C ALA A 522 25.89 7.94 -43.92
N GLN A 523 25.61 9.24 -44.12
CA GLN A 523 26.03 9.99 -45.31
C GLN A 523 27.53 9.85 -45.63
N ARG A 524 28.39 9.75 -44.61
CA ARG A 524 29.84 9.52 -44.75
C ARG A 524 30.22 8.19 -45.41
N HIS A 525 29.37 7.17 -45.33
CA HIS A 525 29.58 5.85 -45.96
C HIS A 525 29.34 5.90 -47.46
N MET A 526 28.55 6.87 -47.93
CA MET A 526 28.12 7.02 -49.31
C MET A 526 28.42 8.42 -49.86
N ASN A 527 29.51 9.03 -49.39
CA ASN A 527 29.90 10.41 -49.71
C ASN A 527 30.11 10.70 -51.21
N HIS A 528 30.26 9.67 -52.03
CA HIS A 528 30.39 9.75 -53.49
C HIS A 528 29.04 9.83 -54.22
N LEU A 529 27.91 9.65 -53.51
CA LEU A 529 26.56 9.72 -54.06
C LEU A 529 25.93 11.10 -53.87
N ASP A 530 24.98 11.45 -54.74
CA ASP A 530 24.23 12.70 -54.66
C ASP A 530 23.04 12.56 -53.70
N PHE A 531 22.96 13.46 -52.72
CA PHE A 531 21.91 13.55 -51.70
C PHE A 531 20.90 14.67 -51.97
N SER A 532 21.03 15.40 -53.08
CA SER A 532 20.19 16.56 -53.42
C SER A 532 18.68 16.24 -53.37
N GLY A 533 18.28 15.05 -53.84
CA GLY A 533 16.88 14.57 -53.80
C GLY A 533 16.31 14.37 -52.39
N PHE A 534 17.15 14.33 -51.36
CA PHE A 534 16.74 14.19 -49.96
C PHE A 534 17.01 15.44 -49.12
N ALA A 535 17.41 16.56 -49.71
CA ALA A 535 17.77 17.78 -48.97
C ALA A 535 16.65 18.24 -48.01
N GLU A 536 15.39 18.28 -48.50
CA GLU A 536 14.23 18.65 -47.69
C GLU A 536 13.95 17.62 -46.58
N ALA A 537 14.07 16.33 -46.88
CA ALA A 537 13.91 15.26 -45.89
C ALA A 537 14.97 15.33 -44.79
N ILE A 538 16.23 15.58 -45.17
CA ILE A 538 17.36 15.74 -44.25
C ILE A 538 17.13 16.93 -43.32
N GLU A 539 16.70 18.07 -43.86
CA GLU A 539 16.42 19.26 -43.07
C GLU A 539 15.21 19.05 -42.15
N ARG A 540 14.14 18.44 -42.64
CA ARG A 540 12.95 18.06 -41.85
C ARG A 540 13.34 17.13 -40.69
N PHE A 541 14.09 16.07 -40.97
CA PHE A 541 14.51 15.12 -39.94
C PHE A 541 15.48 15.75 -38.94
N ALA A 542 16.40 16.60 -39.38
CA ALA A 542 17.27 17.36 -38.48
C ALA A 542 16.48 18.30 -37.55
N ASN A 543 15.40 18.90 -38.03
CA ASN A 543 14.48 19.72 -37.23
C ASN A 543 13.63 18.89 -36.26
N GLU A 544 13.27 17.67 -36.64
CA GLU A 544 12.63 16.68 -35.76
C GLU A 544 13.63 15.98 -34.81
N GLY A 545 14.93 16.29 -34.90
CA GLY A 545 15.97 15.63 -34.12
C GLY A 545 16.17 14.15 -34.46
N LYS A 546 15.78 13.74 -35.67
CA LYS A 546 15.97 12.39 -36.21
C LYS A 546 17.27 12.34 -37.01
N THR A 547 18.04 11.25 -36.85
CA THR A 547 19.22 10.99 -37.68
C THR A 547 18.85 9.97 -38.76
N PRO A 548 18.75 10.37 -40.03
CA PRO A 548 18.45 9.44 -41.10
C PRO A 548 19.66 8.56 -41.41
N VAL A 549 19.39 7.29 -41.67
CA VAL A 549 20.28 6.34 -42.33
C VAL A 549 19.90 6.30 -43.80
N PHE A 550 20.84 6.20 -44.71
CA PHE A 550 20.56 6.14 -46.14
C PHE A 550 20.75 4.73 -46.66
N ALA A 551 19.99 4.39 -47.70
CA ALA A 551 20.17 3.18 -48.48
C ALA A 551 20.46 3.54 -49.94
N ALA A 552 21.43 2.86 -50.54
CA ALA A 552 21.72 2.93 -51.96
C ALA A 552 21.64 1.54 -52.59
N VAL A 553 21.11 1.48 -53.81
CA VAL A 553 20.98 0.26 -54.61
C VAL A 553 21.63 0.51 -55.97
N ASP A 554 22.56 -0.38 -56.35
CA ASP A 554 23.32 -0.32 -57.61
C ASP A 554 23.93 1.08 -57.89
N GLY A 555 24.53 1.69 -56.86
CA GLY A 555 25.19 2.99 -56.96
C GLY A 555 24.24 4.20 -57.05
N ARG A 556 22.94 4.03 -56.81
CA ARG A 556 21.95 5.12 -56.76
C ARG A 556 21.34 5.21 -55.36
N LEU A 557 21.20 6.43 -54.82
CA LEU A 557 20.53 6.64 -53.54
C LEU A 557 19.05 6.26 -53.67
N ALA A 558 18.62 5.24 -52.92
CA ALA A 558 17.30 4.64 -53.02
C ALA A 558 16.35 5.16 -51.94
N ALA A 559 16.83 5.33 -50.70
CA ALA A 559 15.98 5.78 -49.61
C ALA A 559 16.72 6.52 -48.48
N ALA A 560 15.97 7.37 -47.79
CA ALA A 560 16.29 7.86 -46.45
C ALA A 560 15.39 7.15 -45.42
N ILE A 561 16.03 6.48 -44.47
CA ILE A 561 15.44 5.60 -43.47
C ILE A 561 15.59 6.26 -42.11
N VAL A 562 14.49 6.46 -41.39
CA VAL A 562 14.54 6.89 -40.00
C VAL A 562 14.11 5.73 -39.12
N VAL A 563 15.00 5.36 -38.21
CA VAL A 563 14.68 4.48 -37.09
C VAL A 563 14.59 5.36 -35.85
N ALA A 564 13.46 5.30 -35.18
CA ALA A 564 13.21 6.07 -33.97
C ALA A 564 12.48 5.21 -32.95
N ASP A 565 12.63 5.59 -31.69
CA ASP A 565 11.84 5.02 -30.61
C ASP A 565 10.42 5.61 -30.67
N THR A 566 9.43 4.74 -30.82
CA THR A 566 8.02 5.13 -31.00
C THR A 566 7.42 5.53 -29.67
N ILE A 567 6.68 6.65 -29.67
CA ILE A 567 5.91 7.09 -28.49
C ILE A 567 4.82 6.06 -28.21
N LYS A 568 4.67 5.63 -26.95
CA LYS A 568 3.58 4.72 -26.59
C LYS A 568 2.23 5.38 -26.90
N PRO A 569 1.24 4.64 -27.45
CA PRO A 569 -0.06 5.19 -27.79
C PRO A 569 -0.77 5.87 -26.60
N THR A 570 -0.51 5.41 -25.38
CA THR A 570 -1.12 5.92 -24.14
C THR A 570 -0.44 7.16 -23.58
N SER A 571 0.80 7.49 -23.99
CA SER A 571 1.60 8.56 -23.38
C SER A 571 0.91 9.91 -23.45
N LYS A 572 0.37 10.30 -24.60
CA LYS A 572 -0.32 11.60 -24.77
C LYS A 572 -1.50 11.76 -23.81
N ALA A 573 -2.37 10.75 -23.78
CA ALA A 573 -3.55 10.77 -22.93
C ALA A 573 -3.19 10.82 -21.43
N VAL A 574 -2.12 10.14 -21.03
CA VAL A 574 -1.63 10.20 -19.64
C VAL A 574 -1.12 11.60 -19.29
N ILE A 575 -0.34 12.23 -20.16
CA ILE A 575 0.14 13.61 -19.93
C ILE A 575 -1.04 14.58 -19.82
N ASP A 576 -2.03 14.48 -20.71
CA ASP A 576 -3.24 15.31 -20.65
C ASP A 576 -4.02 15.10 -19.34
N ALA A 577 -4.19 13.86 -18.90
CA ALA A 577 -4.85 13.54 -17.65
C ALA A 577 -4.09 14.11 -16.43
N LEU A 578 -2.75 14.09 -16.45
CA LEU A 578 -1.93 14.70 -15.39
C LEU A 578 -2.11 16.23 -15.33
N HIS A 579 -2.21 16.88 -16.49
CA HIS A 579 -2.52 18.31 -16.56
C HIS A 579 -3.90 18.64 -16.01
N VAL A 580 -4.93 17.84 -16.34
CA VAL A 580 -6.28 17.98 -15.75
C VAL A 580 -6.24 17.82 -14.22
N MET A 581 -5.34 16.98 -13.71
CA MET A 581 -5.10 16.81 -12.28
C MET A 581 -4.29 17.94 -11.62
N GLY A 582 -3.89 18.96 -12.39
CA GLY A 582 -3.14 20.14 -11.95
C GLY A 582 -1.65 19.86 -11.68
N LEU A 583 -1.11 18.78 -12.25
CA LEU A 583 0.30 18.41 -12.14
C LEU A 583 1.08 18.96 -13.33
N LYS A 584 2.30 19.46 -13.09
CA LYS A 584 3.24 19.75 -14.17
C LYS A 584 3.93 18.47 -14.62
N THR A 585 4.31 18.40 -15.88
CA THR A 585 5.05 17.27 -16.44
C THR A 585 6.44 17.70 -16.89
N ALA A 586 7.43 16.86 -16.64
CA ALA A 586 8.80 17.08 -17.09
C ALA A 586 9.33 15.83 -17.82
N MET A 587 10.21 16.02 -18.79
CA MET A 587 10.93 14.91 -19.44
C MET A 587 12.42 15.04 -19.22
N ILE A 588 13.07 13.97 -18.77
CA ILE A 588 14.52 13.86 -18.63
C ILE A 588 15.02 12.89 -19.70
N SER A 589 15.99 13.32 -20.51
CA SER A 589 16.52 12.51 -21.59
C SER A 589 18.00 12.77 -21.84
N GLY A 590 18.72 11.72 -22.25
CA GLY A 590 20.08 11.82 -22.77
C GLY A 590 20.14 12.22 -24.25
N ASP A 591 19.00 12.29 -24.94
CA ASP A 591 18.94 12.74 -26.33
C ASP A 591 19.36 14.21 -26.46
N ASN A 592 19.74 14.59 -27.68
CA ASN A 592 19.98 15.99 -28.00
C ASN A 592 18.73 16.84 -27.75
N ARG A 593 18.95 18.14 -27.49
CA ARG A 593 17.86 19.05 -27.13
C ARG A 593 16.74 19.14 -28.17
N ARG A 594 17.05 19.12 -29.46
CA ARG A 594 16.05 19.23 -30.53
C ARG A 594 15.09 18.03 -30.55
N THR A 595 15.62 16.81 -30.43
CA THR A 595 14.81 15.58 -30.38
C THR A 595 13.90 15.58 -29.17
N ALA A 596 14.44 15.93 -28.00
CA ALA A 596 13.69 15.97 -26.76
C ALA A 596 12.57 17.04 -26.79
N GLU A 597 12.86 18.25 -27.28
CA GLU A 597 11.85 19.31 -27.42
C GLU A 597 10.76 18.93 -28.43
N ALA A 598 11.10 18.26 -29.53
CA ALA A 598 10.12 17.79 -30.52
C ALA A 598 9.16 16.74 -29.93
N ILE A 599 9.68 15.78 -29.16
CA ILE A 599 8.85 14.76 -28.47
C ILE A 599 7.97 15.43 -27.41
N ALA A 600 8.55 16.32 -26.61
CA ALA A 600 7.83 17.06 -25.58
C ALA A 600 6.68 17.89 -26.16
N ALA A 601 6.90 18.58 -27.30
CA ALA A 601 5.87 19.35 -27.97
C ALA A 601 4.70 18.46 -28.47
N ARG A 602 4.99 17.26 -28.99
CA ARG A 602 3.96 16.30 -29.40
C ARG A 602 3.14 15.79 -28.21
N LEU A 603 3.79 15.56 -27.08
CA LEU A 603 3.14 15.06 -25.87
C LEU A 603 2.46 16.15 -25.03
N GLY A 604 2.86 17.41 -25.21
CA GLY A 604 2.44 18.53 -24.37
C GLY A 604 3.17 18.56 -23.02
N ILE A 605 4.46 18.25 -22.98
CA ILE A 605 5.24 18.27 -21.73
C ILE A 605 5.70 19.70 -21.41
N ASP A 606 5.60 20.11 -20.14
CA ASP A 606 5.86 21.50 -19.71
C ASP A 606 7.35 21.85 -19.65
N GLU A 607 8.19 20.92 -19.20
CA GLU A 607 9.62 21.15 -18.98
C GLU A 607 10.47 20.00 -19.56
N VAL A 608 11.58 20.33 -20.23
CA VAL A 608 12.49 19.35 -20.83
C VAL A 608 13.90 19.54 -20.30
N ARG A 609 14.51 18.46 -19.84
CA ARG A 609 15.93 18.36 -19.48
C ARG A 609 16.59 17.37 -20.45
N ALA A 610 17.19 17.91 -21.50
CA ALA A 610 17.86 17.14 -22.55
C ALA A 610 19.37 17.05 -22.29
N GLU A 611 20.05 16.15 -23.02
CA GLU A 611 21.50 15.92 -22.95
C GLU A 611 21.98 15.54 -21.54
N VAL A 612 21.11 14.88 -20.76
CA VAL A 612 21.38 14.46 -19.39
C VAL A 612 22.03 13.07 -19.38
N LEU A 613 23.27 12.99 -18.89
CA LEU A 613 23.95 11.71 -18.69
C LEU A 613 23.32 10.95 -17.51
N PRO A 614 23.44 9.60 -17.45
CA PRO A 614 22.86 8.82 -16.35
C PRO A 614 23.29 9.28 -14.95
N ALA A 615 24.55 9.71 -14.78
CA ALA A 615 25.06 10.25 -13.52
C ALA A 615 24.45 11.61 -13.13
N ASP A 616 24.02 12.39 -14.12
CA ASP A 616 23.50 13.75 -13.96
C ASP A 616 21.97 13.80 -13.79
N LYS A 617 21.27 12.67 -13.99
CA LYS A 617 19.82 12.57 -13.76
C LYS A 617 19.42 12.94 -12.33
N VAL A 618 20.26 12.59 -11.35
CA VAL A 618 20.09 12.93 -9.94
C VAL A 618 20.05 14.46 -9.74
N GLU A 619 20.96 15.19 -10.40
CA GLU A 619 21.01 16.66 -10.29
C GLU A 619 19.83 17.32 -11.02
N ALA A 620 19.40 16.75 -12.15
CA ALA A 620 18.19 17.20 -12.84
C ALA A 620 16.94 17.08 -11.95
N ILE A 621 16.80 15.98 -11.20
CA ILE A 621 15.72 15.80 -10.22
C ILE A 621 15.81 16.82 -9.09
N LYS A 622 17.00 17.06 -8.54
CA LYS A 622 17.21 18.08 -7.49
C LYS A 622 16.84 19.48 -7.97
N SER A 623 17.20 19.83 -9.21
CA SER A 623 16.82 21.10 -9.82
C SER A 623 15.31 21.24 -9.97
N LEU A 624 14.60 20.18 -10.37
CA LEU A 624 13.13 20.17 -10.48
C LEU A 624 12.47 20.36 -9.10
N ARG A 625 13.02 19.71 -8.06
CA ARG A 625 12.53 19.81 -6.68
C ARG A 625 12.59 21.24 -6.15
N GLN A 626 13.71 21.93 -6.35
CA GLN A 626 13.90 23.30 -5.87
C GLN A 626 12.93 24.32 -6.50
N GLY A 627 12.50 24.10 -7.75
CA GLY A 627 11.62 25.01 -8.48
C GLY A 627 10.12 24.74 -8.32
N ASN A 628 9.72 23.50 -8.03
CA ASN A 628 8.32 23.08 -8.18
C ASN A 628 7.74 22.24 -7.02
N GLY A 629 8.52 21.90 -5.99
CA GLY A 629 8.06 21.13 -4.83
C GLY A 629 8.34 19.63 -4.94
N VAL A 630 7.41 18.79 -4.48
CA VAL A 630 7.57 17.32 -4.46
C VAL A 630 7.56 16.76 -5.89
N VAL A 631 8.61 16.00 -6.24
CA VAL A 631 8.81 15.41 -7.58
C VAL A 631 8.61 13.90 -7.55
N ALA A 632 7.66 13.42 -8.35
CA ALA A 632 7.57 12.00 -8.71
C ALA A 632 8.37 11.75 -9.98
N TYR A 633 9.27 10.77 -9.99
CA TYR A 633 10.04 10.37 -11.17
C TYR A 633 9.58 9.00 -11.67
N VAL A 634 9.30 8.89 -12.97
CA VAL A 634 8.82 7.67 -13.63
C VAL A 634 9.88 7.16 -14.58
N GLY A 635 10.34 5.91 -14.41
CA GLY A 635 11.39 5.30 -15.24
C GLY A 635 11.26 3.79 -15.39
N ASP A 636 12.04 3.19 -16.28
CA ASP A 636 12.08 1.71 -16.49
C ASP A 636 13.00 0.98 -15.50
N GLY A 637 13.84 1.75 -14.79
CA GLY A 637 14.66 1.36 -13.65
C GLY A 637 15.92 0.54 -13.94
N ILE A 638 16.25 0.22 -15.20
CA ILE A 638 17.53 -0.45 -15.53
C ILE A 638 18.68 0.56 -15.45
N ASN A 639 18.52 1.71 -16.11
CA ASN A 639 19.53 2.79 -16.11
C ASN A 639 19.21 3.90 -15.09
N ASP A 640 18.06 3.77 -14.43
CA ASP A 640 17.40 4.86 -13.71
C ASP A 640 17.32 4.64 -12.20
N ALA A 641 17.85 3.54 -11.69
CA ALA A 641 17.85 3.22 -10.26
C ALA A 641 18.35 4.39 -9.37
N PRO A 642 19.46 5.09 -9.68
CA PRO A 642 19.89 6.25 -8.89
C PRO A 642 18.90 7.42 -8.92
N ALA A 643 18.24 7.64 -10.06
CA ALA A 643 17.25 8.70 -10.24
C ALA A 643 15.94 8.38 -9.50
N LEU A 644 15.48 7.11 -9.55
CA LEU A 644 14.34 6.61 -8.79
C LEU A 644 14.55 6.75 -7.28
N ALA A 645 15.75 6.43 -6.79
CA ALA A 645 16.07 6.52 -5.37
C ALA A 645 16.24 7.96 -4.86
N GLU A 646 16.69 8.90 -5.71
CA GLU A 646 16.83 10.31 -5.34
C GLU A 646 15.49 11.05 -5.34
N ALA A 647 14.55 10.68 -6.23
CA ALA A 647 13.25 11.34 -6.33
C ALA A 647 12.48 11.34 -4.99
N ASP A 648 11.58 12.30 -4.80
CA ASP A 648 10.71 12.25 -3.60
C ASP A 648 9.79 11.03 -3.64
N ILE A 649 9.42 10.60 -4.85
CA ILE A 649 8.75 9.33 -5.13
C ILE A 649 9.34 8.75 -6.43
N GLY A 650 10.01 7.60 -6.34
CA GLY A 650 10.41 6.81 -7.51
C GLY A 650 9.31 5.86 -7.97
N ILE A 651 8.91 5.94 -9.23
CA ILE A 651 7.90 5.08 -9.87
C ILE A 651 8.57 4.27 -10.98
N ALA A 652 8.66 2.95 -10.81
CA ALA A 652 9.16 2.04 -11.85
C ALA A 652 8.02 1.56 -12.75
N VAL A 653 8.23 1.54 -14.06
CA VAL A 653 7.28 1.04 -15.08
C VAL A 653 7.72 -0.33 -15.60
N GLY A 654 6.82 -1.33 -15.56
CA GLY A 654 7.02 -2.62 -16.23
C GLY A 654 7.55 -3.73 -15.31
N ASN A 655 7.95 -4.85 -15.92
CA ASN A 655 8.52 -6.03 -15.23
C ASN A 655 9.98 -5.77 -14.82
N GLY A 656 10.27 -4.58 -14.31
CA GLY A 656 11.61 -4.06 -14.09
C GLY A 656 12.52 -5.10 -13.45
N THR A 657 13.78 -5.10 -13.90
CA THR A 657 14.85 -5.91 -13.28
C THR A 657 14.81 -5.81 -11.76
N ASP A 658 15.30 -6.82 -11.04
CA ASP A 658 15.23 -6.83 -9.56
C ASP A 658 15.80 -5.53 -8.94
N ALA A 659 16.76 -4.88 -9.60
CA ALA A 659 17.32 -3.57 -9.23
C ALA A 659 16.34 -2.38 -9.37
N ALA A 660 15.53 -2.37 -10.43
CA ALA A 660 14.49 -1.36 -10.67
C ALA A 660 13.39 -1.45 -9.63
N ILE A 661 12.98 -2.70 -9.33
CA ILE A 661 12.07 -2.98 -8.23
C ILE A 661 12.73 -2.42 -6.98
N GLU A 662 13.88 -2.92 -6.53
CA GLU A 662 14.52 -2.54 -5.25
C GLU A 662 14.72 -1.03 -5.04
N SER A 663 14.92 -0.25 -6.11
CA SER A 663 15.17 1.20 -6.02
C SER A 663 13.91 2.07 -5.99
N ALA A 664 12.77 1.58 -6.49
CA ALA A 664 11.54 2.37 -6.60
C ALA A 664 10.64 2.30 -5.35
N ASP A 665 9.92 3.38 -5.07
CA ASP A 665 8.92 3.45 -3.99
C ASP A 665 7.56 2.88 -4.43
N VAL A 666 7.25 3.04 -5.72
CA VAL A 666 6.05 2.54 -6.38
C VAL A 666 6.46 1.75 -7.62
N VAL A 667 5.85 0.58 -7.82
CA VAL A 667 6.08 -0.27 -8.99
C VAL A 667 4.76 -0.45 -9.73
N LEU A 668 4.77 -0.19 -11.03
CA LEU A 668 3.62 -0.37 -11.92
C LEU A 668 3.78 -1.70 -12.65
N LEU A 669 2.84 -2.60 -12.43
CA LEU A 669 2.83 -3.95 -12.97
C LEU A 669 2.40 -3.93 -14.43
N GLY A 670 3.29 -4.31 -15.35
CA GLY A 670 3.03 -4.19 -16.77
C GLY A 670 3.44 -2.81 -17.31
N GLY A 671 3.78 -2.76 -18.60
CA GLY A 671 4.43 -1.59 -19.22
C GLY A 671 3.52 -0.38 -19.50
N ASP A 672 2.31 -0.36 -18.95
CA ASP A 672 1.28 0.63 -19.27
C ASP A 672 1.35 1.87 -18.37
N LEU A 673 1.63 3.01 -19.00
CA LEU A 673 1.77 4.30 -18.33
C LEU A 673 0.47 4.79 -17.68
N ARG A 674 -0.71 4.30 -18.08
CA ARG A 674 -2.00 4.64 -17.43
C ARG A 674 -2.02 4.31 -15.95
N GLN A 675 -1.19 3.37 -15.51
CA GLN A 675 -1.10 2.99 -14.10
C GLN A 675 -0.51 4.09 -13.21
N VAL A 676 0.23 5.05 -13.77
CA VAL A 676 0.65 6.27 -13.05
C VAL A 676 -0.60 7.04 -12.55
N LEU A 677 -1.65 7.11 -13.38
CA LEU A 677 -2.91 7.74 -13.00
C LEU A 677 -3.63 6.95 -11.91
N ASN A 678 -3.60 5.62 -11.97
CA ASN A 678 -4.14 4.75 -10.91
C ASN A 678 -3.42 4.99 -9.58
N ALA A 679 -2.09 5.10 -9.60
CA ALA A 679 -1.27 5.34 -8.42
C ALA A 679 -1.62 6.68 -7.75
N LEU A 680 -1.75 7.75 -8.55
CA LEU A 680 -2.16 9.06 -8.05
C LEU A 680 -3.60 9.07 -7.52
N ALA A 681 -4.52 8.41 -8.24
CA ALA A 681 -5.92 8.33 -7.84
C ALA A 681 -6.10 7.59 -6.51
N ILE A 682 -5.46 6.42 -6.34
CA ILE A 682 -5.55 5.63 -5.11
C ILE A 682 -4.85 6.31 -3.93
N SER A 683 -3.70 6.98 -4.17
CA SER A 683 -3.00 7.78 -3.17
C SER A 683 -3.90 8.91 -2.64
N ARG A 684 -4.49 9.72 -3.54
CA ARG A 684 -5.42 10.81 -3.17
C ARG A 684 -6.67 10.30 -2.46
N ALA A 685 -7.26 9.21 -2.95
CA ALA A 685 -8.46 8.62 -2.36
C ALA A 685 -8.18 8.08 -0.94
N THR A 686 -7.08 7.36 -0.76
CA THR A 686 -6.66 6.80 0.53
C THR A 686 -6.40 7.90 1.55
N LEU A 687 -5.67 8.95 1.18
CA LEU A 687 -5.40 10.06 2.09
C LEU A 687 -6.64 10.88 2.42
N ARG A 688 -7.54 11.11 1.47
CA ARG A 688 -8.84 11.74 1.75
C ARG A 688 -9.64 10.91 2.76
N ASN A 689 -9.68 9.59 2.58
CA ASN A 689 -10.38 8.69 3.47
C ASN A 689 -9.78 8.66 4.89
N ILE A 690 -8.44 8.71 5.01
CA ILE A 690 -7.77 8.85 6.31
C ILE A 690 -8.20 10.14 7.00
N TRP A 691 -8.24 11.28 6.28
CA TRP A 691 -8.69 12.55 6.84
C TRP A 691 -10.16 12.53 7.26
N GLU A 692 -11.04 11.94 6.46
CA GLU A 692 -12.45 11.72 6.81
C GLU A 692 -12.54 10.88 8.10
N ASN A 693 -11.80 9.77 8.19
CA ASN A 693 -11.81 8.88 9.34
C ASN A 693 -11.28 9.57 10.60
N LEU A 694 -10.20 10.34 10.49
CA LEU A 694 -9.64 11.08 11.62
C LEU A 694 -10.59 12.20 12.08
N PHE A 695 -11.24 12.91 11.14
CA PHE A 695 -12.25 13.90 11.48
C PHE A 695 -13.40 13.27 12.25
N TRP A 696 -13.93 12.12 11.81
CA TRP A 696 -15.03 11.44 12.49
C TRP A 696 -14.60 10.68 13.76
N ALA A 697 -13.32 10.32 13.89
CA ALA A 697 -12.78 9.72 15.10
C ALA A 697 -12.60 10.71 16.26
N PHE A 698 -12.57 12.03 15.99
CA PHE A 698 -12.37 13.08 16.99
C PHE A 698 -13.47 14.12 17.07
N GLY A 699 -14.08 14.47 15.94
CA GLY A 699 -14.98 15.61 15.82
C GLY A 699 -16.17 15.51 16.77
N TYR A 700 -16.75 14.31 16.90
CA TYR A 700 -17.85 14.09 17.85
C TYR A 700 -17.39 14.18 19.31
N ASN A 701 -16.18 13.70 19.66
CA ASN A 701 -15.65 13.82 21.02
C ASN A 701 -15.48 15.29 21.41
N VAL A 702 -14.89 16.10 20.53
CA VAL A 702 -14.68 17.54 20.77
C VAL A 702 -16.00 18.27 21.00
N ILE A 703 -17.06 17.91 20.27
CA ILE A 703 -18.40 18.50 20.43
C ILE A 703 -19.09 18.01 21.71
N LEU A 704 -18.95 16.72 22.06
CA LEU A 704 -19.67 16.12 23.17
C LEU A 704 -18.98 16.26 24.53
N ILE A 705 -17.68 16.57 24.59
CA ILE A 705 -16.98 16.84 25.86
C ILE A 705 -17.61 18.02 26.61
N PRO A 706 -17.85 19.21 25.99
CA PRO A 706 -18.56 20.30 26.67
C PRO A 706 -19.97 19.92 27.11
N VAL A 707 -20.68 19.12 26.31
CA VAL A 707 -22.03 18.63 26.66
C VAL A 707 -21.97 17.70 27.89
N ALA A 708 -21.00 16.79 27.93
CA ALA A 708 -20.74 15.92 29.09
C ALA A 708 -20.28 16.69 30.32
N ALA A 709 -19.53 17.77 30.14
CA ALA A 709 -19.14 18.68 31.22
C ALA A 709 -20.33 19.47 31.78
N GLY A 710 -21.47 19.49 31.07
CA GLY A 710 -22.70 20.11 31.53
C GLY A 710 -23.02 21.47 30.91
N LEU A 711 -22.38 21.85 29.80
CA LEU A 711 -22.60 23.16 29.16
C LEU A 711 -24.07 23.43 28.79
N LEU A 712 -24.84 22.39 28.44
CA LEU A 712 -26.25 22.51 28.09
C LEU A 712 -27.19 22.46 29.30
N TYR A 713 -26.69 22.15 30.50
CA TYR A 713 -27.52 21.99 31.68
C TYR A 713 -28.18 23.29 32.16
N PRO A 714 -27.49 24.44 32.27
CA PRO A 714 -28.12 25.66 32.79
C PRO A 714 -29.26 26.20 31.94
N GLY A 715 -29.23 25.97 30.62
CA GLY A 715 -30.24 26.48 29.69
C GLY A 715 -31.33 25.47 29.32
N PHE A 716 -30.99 24.17 29.30
CA PHE A 716 -31.89 23.13 28.77
C PHE A 716 -32.09 21.93 29.71
N GLY A 717 -31.36 21.86 30.83
CA GLY A 717 -31.41 20.72 31.76
C GLY A 717 -30.83 19.42 31.19
N ILE A 718 -30.07 19.49 30.09
CA ILE A 718 -29.55 18.30 29.40
C ILE A 718 -28.15 17.95 29.94
N LEU A 719 -27.98 16.69 30.35
CA LEU A 719 -26.69 16.07 30.69
C LEU A 719 -26.44 14.86 29.81
N LEU A 720 -25.18 14.63 29.43
CA LEU A 720 -24.81 13.46 28.67
C LEU A 720 -24.73 12.23 29.59
N SER A 721 -25.55 11.22 29.32
CA SER A 721 -25.39 9.93 29.99
C SER A 721 -24.09 9.25 29.56
N PRO A 722 -23.26 8.76 30.50
CA PRO A 722 -22.07 7.95 30.20
C PRO A 722 -22.34 6.77 29.25
N MET A 723 -23.53 6.17 29.34
CA MET A 723 -23.95 5.06 28.48
C MET A 723 -24.13 5.48 27.02
N ILE A 724 -24.73 6.66 26.79
CA ILE A 724 -24.88 7.23 25.45
C ILE A 724 -23.50 7.54 24.87
N GLY A 725 -22.58 8.05 25.70
CA GLY A 725 -21.18 8.26 25.31
C GLY A 725 -20.49 6.96 24.89
N ALA A 726 -20.66 5.88 25.65
CA ALA A 726 -20.14 4.56 25.29
C ALA A 726 -20.73 4.01 23.98
N GLY A 727 -22.03 4.21 23.74
CA GLY A 727 -22.69 3.83 22.48
C GLY A 727 -22.18 4.65 21.29
N ALA A 728 -22.01 5.97 21.45
CA ALA A 728 -21.48 6.85 20.41
C ALA A 728 -20.07 6.45 19.98
N MET A 729 -19.22 6.03 20.92
CA MET A 729 -17.89 5.51 20.62
C MET A 729 -17.93 4.24 19.77
N ALA A 730 -18.82 3.29 20.09
CA ALA A 730 -18.96 2.06 19.29
C ALA A 730 -19.40 2.37 17.85
N LEU A 731 -20.33 3.32 17.68
CA LEU A 731 -20.77 3.78 16.35
C LEU A 731 -19.67 4.48 15.57
N SER A 732 -18.82 5.28 16.22
CA SER A 732 -17.66 5.92 15.58
C SER A 732 -16.71 4.89 14.97
N SER A 733 -16.41 3.79 15.69
CA SER A 733 -15.58 2.69 15.16
C SER A 733 -16.22 2.02 13.94
N VAL A 734 -17.54 1.79 13.97
CA VAL A 734 -18.28 1.23 12.82
C VAL A 734 -18.21 2.15 11.62
N PHE A 735 -18.40 3.46 11.84
CA PHE A 735 -18.33 4.46 10.78
C PHE A 735 -16.96 4.47 10.11
N VAL A 736 -15.88 4.51 10.89
CA VAL A 736 -14.50 4.51 10.37
C VAL A 736 -14.20 3.25 9.55
N VAL A 737 -14.61 2.08 10.04
CA VAL A 737 -14.46 0.81 9.31
C VAL A 737 -15.26 0.82 8.01
N ALA A 738 -16.53 1.23 8.06
CA ALA A 738 -17.39 1.28 6.88
C ALA A 738 -16.86 2.29 5.84
N ASN A 739 -16.36 3.43 6.29
CA ASN A 739 -15.81 4.45 5.42
C ASN A 739 -14.51 3.97 4.76
N ALA A 740 -13.63 3.27 5.48
CA ALA A 740 -12.42 2.66 4.91
C ALA A 740 -12.75 1.65 3.80
N GLN A 741 -13.80 0.85 3.97
CA GLN A 741 -14.24 -0.14 2.97
C GLN A 741 -14.68 0.48 1.63
N ARG A 742 -15.04 1.77 1.59
CA ARG A 742 -15.35 2.48 0.33
C ARG A 742 -14.16 2.52 -0.63
N LEU A 743 -12.94 2.43 -0.12
CA LEU A 743 -11.72 2.40 -0.95
C LEU A 743 -11.67 1.18 -1.89
N ARG A 744 -12.36 0.08 -1.57
CA ARG A 744 -12.46 -1.10 -2.46
C ARG A 744 -13.09 -0.79 -3.82
N ASN A 745 -13.96 0.21 -3.85
CA ASN A 745 -14.72 0.59 -5.04
C ASN A 745 -14.04 1.71 -5.83
N VAL A 746 -12.84 2.14 -5.44
CA VAL A 746 -12.07 3.13 -6.21
C VAL A 746 -11.77 2.52 -7.57
N LYS A 747 -12.25 3.19 -8.62
CA LYS A 747 -11.90 2.89 -10.00
C LYS A 747 -10.54 3.51 -10.31
N GLY A 748 -9.79 2.89 -11.22
CA GLY A 748 -8.56 3.46 -11.73
C GLY A 748 -8.78 4.86 -12.34
N GLY A 749 -7.72 5.65 -12.43
CA GLY A 749 -7.75 6.93 -13.14
C GLY A 749 -8.05 6.66 -14.61
N THR A 750 -9.10 7.29 -15.14
CA THR A 750 -9.41 7.23 -16.58
C THR A 750 -8.56 8.27 -17.29
N ALA A 751 -7.74 7.80 -18.25
CA ALA A 751 -7.06 8.65 -19.22
C ALA A 751 -8.06 9.20 -20.25
#